data_AF-A0A8H5F2N5-F1
#
_entry.id   AF-A0A8H5F2N5-F1
#
_cell.length_a   1.000
_cell.length_b   1.000
_cell.length_c   1.000
_cell.angle_alpha   90.00
_cell.angle_beta   90.00
_cell.angle_gamma   90.00
#
_symmetry.space_group_name_H-M   'P 1'
#
loop_
_entity.id
_entity.type
_entity.pdbx_description
1 polymer ?
#
loop_
_entity_poly.entity_id
_entity_poly.type
_entity_poly.pdbx_seq_one_letter_code
_entity_poly.pdbx_strand_id
1 'polypeptide(L)'
;MLTGASSGLGKAVVEHALSKGDKVSATCRKPSDLADLASKFPSSQLIVLQLDVTSPTDIVTAFAKTVDAFGRVDVVYNNAGYSAIGEAEGTSEELGRRLYDVNFWGAINVSKEAVKVFREVNKPVGGILIQASSVVGISGLAGVAIYSSSKFALEGWSESLAQELEPSWNIRVKIIEFGTFATRGFKESLVEVPVHPAYDALPADNKIKQLRAWIFNNPQVEGDAEKAAREVYNIGSDDKSIKSLRIPLGLDSIAATEKRLAETKATIEEVSKFTMMDTTDDGPQTSPEVMLAFYRRLYPFKSIYNWLNHEITPSRLFTYREFAFTLAGDVYLRYNSFNTADDLKKQVCQLNPTRFEIGPIYSAPPKDRKTNRSGTFAPLLRELVFDIDMTDYDSIRTCCSGAGICKRCWGFIAAAVHVLDNALREEFGYENLLWVYSGRRGIHLWISDKDAMALTDQQRKALVGWLTVIHGGSESGKKLNVRSRDGKLAPSLQSALDYLKTIFGELILQKQNCFESDEGYEELLKAIPDAKVVDRLQTKWEANPQRSSESKWSDLLRAASSERSLMIALEDIILSYTYPRLDAEVSKHRNHLLKAPFCVHPKTGRVCVPLDVESIDRFDPEGVPTVVQLLQELDAVKHEDAETKEFHSDWEHTSLKPYVDFMDKHASRLLDITRREKRKAGVPSVESRPT
;
A
#
# COMPACT_ATOMS: atom_id res chain seq x y z
N MET A 1 -38.97 20.31 -9.17
CA MET A 1 -38.86 21.74 -8.80
C MET A 1 -37.62 22.33 -9.45
N LEU A 2 -37.73 23.51 -10.05
CA LEU A 2 -36.64 24.13 -10.83
C LEU A 2 -36.40 25.57 -10.35
N THR A 3 -35.14 25.90 -10.06
CA THR A 3 -34.73 27.26 -9.68
C THR A 3 -34.23 28.06 -10.90
N GLY A 4 -34.51 29.36 -10.92
CA GLY A 4 -34.09 30.22 -12.04
C GLY A 4 -34.83 29.90 -13.36
N ALA A 5 -36.14 29.65 -13.29
CA ALA A 5 -36.94 29.20 -14.42
C ALA A 5 -37.37 30.30 -15.41
N SER A 6 -37.12 31.59 -15.11
CA SER A 6 -37.64 32.72 -15.89
C SER A 6 -37.07 32.86 -17.30
N SER A 7 -35.88 32.31 -17.56
CA SER A 7 -35.16 32.52 -18.82
C SER A 7 -34.16 31.40 -19.12
N GLY A 8 -33.60 31.43 -20.33
CA GLY A 8 -32.49 30.58 -20.74
C GLY A 8 -32.77 29.08 -20.57
N LEU A 9 -31.74 28.34 -20.14
CA LEU A 9 -31.81 26.89 -19.98
C LEU A 9 -32.89 26.45 -18.98
N GLY A 10 -33.04 27.16 -17.86
CA GLY A 10 -34.06 26.87 -16.85
C GLY A 10 -35.48 26.88 -17.43
N LYS A 11 -35.82 27.88 -18.24
CA LYS A 11 -37.11 27.95 -18.94
C LYS A 11 -37.29 26.80 -19.93
N ALA A 12 -36.26 26.49 -20.71
CA ALA A 12 -36.30 25.41 -21.69
C ALA A 12 -36.51 24.03 -21.02
N VAL A 13 -35.89 23.77 -19.86
CA VAL A 13 -36.13 22.53 -19.10
C VAL A 13 -37.55 22.48 -18.54
N VAL A 14 -38.09 23.60 -18.04
CA VAL A 14 -39.49 23.68 -17.60
C VAL A 14 -40.45 23.36 -18.74
N GLU A 15 -40.29 24.00 -19.89
CA GLU A 15 -41.11 23.75 -21.09
C GLU A 15 -41.02 22.31 -21.54
N HIS A 16 -39.82 21.73 -21.54
CA HIS A 16 -39.63 20.33 -21.92
C HIS A 16 -40.32 19.38 -20.94
N ALA A 17 -40.11 19.54 -19.64
CA ALA A 17 -40.76 18.71 -18.62
C ALA A 17 -42.30 18.80 -18.69
N LEU A 18 -42.85 20.01 -18.86
CA LEU A 18 -44.29 20.20 -19.03
C LEU A 18 -44.83 19.50 -20.28
N SER A 19 -44.09 19.53 -21.40
CA SER A 19 -44.47 18.82 -22.63
C SER A 19 -44.44 17.29 -22.50
N LYS A 20 -43.75 16.75 -21.50
CA LYS A 20 -43.74 15.33 -21.15
C LYS A 20 -44.85 14.91 -20.18
N GLY A 21 -45.63 15.88 -19.69
CA GLY A 21 -46.73 15.64 -18.75
C GLY A 21 -46.32 15.71 -17.28
N ASP A 22 -45.09 16.14 -16.98
CA ASP A 22 -44.61 16.20 -15.60
C ASP A 22 -45.24 17.35 -14.82
N LYS A 23 -45.28 17.17 -13.49
CA LYS A 23 -45.68 18.22 -12.54
C LYS A 23 -44.48 19.09 -12.21
N VAL A 24 -44.58 20.37 -12.55
CA VAL A 24 -43.48 21.32 -12.44
C VAL A 24 -43.81 22.42 -11.44
N SER A 25 -42.93 22.57 -10.45
CA SER A 25 -42.80 23.79 -9.65
C SER A 25 -41.67 24.62 -10.26
N ALA A 26 -42.05 25.67 -11.00
CA ALA A 26 -41.15 26.59 -11.67
C ALA A 26 -40.96 27.83 -10.80
N THR A 27 -39.72 28.15 -10.44
CA THR A 27 -39.46 29.23 -9.48
C THR A 27 -38.59 30.34 -10.08
N CYS A 28 -38.93 31.58 -9.74
CA CYS A 28 -38.20 32.78 -10.16
C CYS A 28 -38.43 33.92 -9.18
N ARG A 29 -37.62 34.99 -9.25
CA ARG A 29 -37.79 36.16 -8.37
C ARG A 29 -39.06 36.96 -8.67
N LYS A 30 -39.52 36.95 -9.93
CA LYS A 30 -40.72 37.67 -10.39
C LYS A 30 -41.66 36.68 -11.09
N PRO A 31 -42.66 36.12 -10.40
CA PRO A 31 -43.60 35.16 -10.99
C PRO A 31 -44.28 35.62 -12.29
N SER A 32 -44.45 36.92 -12.48
CA SER A 32 -44.97 37.52 -13.72
C SER A 32 -44.16 37.16 -14.97
N ASP A 33 -42.86 36.88 -14.82
CA ASP A 33 -41.98 36.50 -15.94
C ASP A 33 -42.33 35.13 -16.54
N LEU A 34 -43.18 34.36 -15.86
CA LEU A 34 -43.68 33.04 -16.28
C LEU A 34 -45.20 33.02 -16.52
N ALA A 35 -45.84 34.19 -16.65
CA ALA A 35 -47.28 34.30 -16.88
C ALA A 35 -47.72 33.63 -18.20
N ASP A 36 -46.84 33.62 -19.21
CA ASP A 36 -47.07 32.95 -20.49
C ASP A 36 -47.15 31.42 -20.34
N LEU A 37 -46.35 30.83 -19.46
CA LEU A 37 -46.43 29.39 -19.14
C LEU A 37 -47.61 29.09 -18.23
N ALA A 38 -47.84 29.92 -17.20
CA ALA A 38 -48.94 29.75 -16.26
C ALA A 38 -50.32 29.79 -16.95
N SER A 39 -50.46 30.52 -18.06
CA SER A 39 -51.71 30.55 -18.84
C SER A 39 -51.91 29.32 -19.75
N LYS A 40 -50.85 28.56 -20.03
CA LYS A 40 -50.88 27.39 -20.93
C LYS A 40 -51.12 26.07 -20.21
N PHE A 41 -50.80 25.98 -18.92
CA PHE A 41 -50.85 24.72 -18.15
C PHE A 41 -51.73 24.85 -16.91
N PRO A 42 -52.49 23.81 -16.55
CA PRO A 42 -53.34 23.84 -15.37
C PRO A 42 -52.49 23.82 -14.08
N SER A 43 -53.04 24.34 -12.98
CA SER A 43 -52.37 24.34 -11.67
C SER A 43 -52.08 22.94 -11.10
N SER A 44 -52.77 21.91 -11.61
CA SER A 44 -52.50 20.51 -11.31
C SER A 44 -51.19 19.99 -11.90
N GLN A 45 -50.63 20.73 -12.88
CA GLN A 45 -49.39 20.39 -13.57
C GLN A 45 -48.30 21.46 -13.39
N LEU A 46 -48.64 22.75 -13.41
CA LEU A 46 -47.67 23.84 -13.23
C LEU A 46 -48.05 24.74 -12.05
N ILE A 47 -47.13 24.93 -11.11
CA ILE A 47 -47.18 26.04 -10.17
C ILE A 47 -45.98 26.97 -10.39
N VAL A 48 -46.25 28.27 -10.40
CA VAL A 48 -45.21 29.30 -10.46
C VAL A 48 -45.04 29.90 -9.07
N LEU A 49 -43.83 29.82 -8.52
CA LEU A 49 -43.54 30.30 -7.17
C LEU A 49 -42.47 31.39 -7.18
N GLN A 50 -42.67 32.39 -6.34
CA GLN A 50 -41.62 33.35 -6.03
C GLN A 50 -40.53 32.64 -5.21
N LEU A 51 -39.27 32.75 -5.66
CA LEU A 51 -38.11 32.27 -4.93
C LEU A 51 -36.90 33.15 -5.22
N ASP A 52 -36.41 33.86 -4.20
CA ASP A 52 -35.02 34.28 -4.14
C ASP A 52 -34.18 33.22 -3.42
N VAL A 53 -33.22 32.63 -4.13
CA VAL A 53 -32.37 31.57 -3.56
C VAL A 53 -31.45 32.09 -2.45
N THR A 54 -31.27 33.41 -2.30
CA THR A 54 -30.54 33.98 -1.17
C THR A 54 -31.39 34.12 0.10
N SER A 55 -32.70 33.85 0.02
CA SER A 55 -33.65 33.93 1.15
C SER A 55 -33.98 32.51 1.66
N PRO A 56 -33.48 32.09 2.83
CA PRO A 56 -33.84 30.80 3.42
C PRO A 56 -35.36 30.63 3.61
N THR A 57 -36.07 31.72 3.92
CA THR A 57 -37.52 31.72 4.09
C THR A 57 -38.25 31.45 2.78
N ASP A 58 -37.80 32.04 1.68
CA ASP A 58 -38.39 31.79 0.35
C ASP A 58 -38.18 30.34 -0.05
N ILE A 59 -37.00 29.77 0.20
CA ILE A 59 -36.66 28.38 -0.10
C ILE A 59 -37.62 27.44 0.61
N VAL A 60 -37.71 27.53 1.94
CA VAL A 60 -38.61 26.69 2.74
C VAL A 60 -40.07 26.84 2.27
N THR A 61 -40.50 28.08 2.00
CA THR A 61 -41.87 28.36 1.51
C THR A 61 -42.12 27.72 0.14
N ALA A 62 -41.16 27.76 -0.77
CA ALA A 62 -41.30 27.20 -2.11
C ALA A 62 -41.37 25.66 -2.07
N PHE A 63 -40.57 25.01 -1.23
CA PHE A 63 -40.66 23.55 -1.01
C PHE A 63 -42.00 23.17 -0.37
N ALA A 64 -42.43 23.87 0.68
CA ALA A 64 -43.71 23.61 1.33
C ALA A 64 -44.88 23.71 0.33
N LYS A 65 -44.96 24.80 -0.45
CA LYS A 65 -45.99 24.97 -1.49
C LYS A 65 -45.93 23.91 -2.59
N THR A 66 -44.73 23.44 -2.92
CA THR A 66 -44.56 22.36 -3.91
C THR A 66 -45.08 21.03 -3.37
N VAL A 67 -44.76 20.71 -2.11
CA VAL A 67 -45.28 19.52 -1.42
C VAL A 67 -46.79 19.61 -1.25
N ASP A 68 -47.34 20.77 -0.88
CA ASP A 68 -48.79 20.96 -0.75
C ASP A 68 -49.53 20.74 -2.08
N ALA A 69 -48.96 21.20 -3.19
CA ALA A 69 -49.57 21.07 -4.50
C ALA A 69 -49.48 19.65 -5.09
N PHE A 70 -48.34 18.97 -4.90
CA PHE A 70 -48.03 17.74 -5.62
C PHE A 70 -47.77 16.51 -4.73
N GLY A 71 -47.73 16.71 -3.41
CA GLY A 71 -47.53 15.68 -2.38
C GLY A 71 -46.06 15.29 -2.13
N ARG A 72 -45.16 15.61 -3.07
CA ARG A 72 -43.74 15.20 -3.04
C ARG A 72 -42.89 16.07 -3.96
N VAL A 73 -41.57 15.93 -3.84
CA VAL A 73 -40.60 16.52 -4.79
C VAL A 73 -39.63 15.43 -5.23
N ASP A 74 -39.68 15.04 -6.51
CA ASP A 74 -38.83 13.94 -7.01
C ASP A 74 -37.47 14.41 -7.53
N VAL A 75 -37.46 15.57 -8.20
CA VAL A 75 -36.26 16.15 -8.81
C VAL A 75 -36.16 17.62 -8.43
N VAL A 76 -34.98 18.05 -8.00
CA VAL A 76 -34.63 19.46 -7.80
C VAL A 76 -33.50 19.82 -8.76
N TYR A 77 -33.77 20.77 -9.66
CA TYR A 77 -32.75 21.34 -10.54
C TYR A 77 -32.33 22.72 -10.02
N ASN A 78 -31.14 22.77 -9.42
CA ASN A 78 -30.47 23.97 -8.96
C ASN A 78 -29.81 24.69 -10.13
N ASN A 79 -30.60 25.55 -10.79
CA ASN A 79 -30.17 26.27 -11.99
C ASN A 79 -30.02 27.79 -11.78
N ALA A 80 -30.62 28.35 -10.72
CA ALA A 80 -30.47 29.77 -10.42
C ALA A 80 -28.98 30.16 -10.31
N GLY A 81 -28.55 31.11 -11.14
CA GLY A 81 -27.17 31.57 -11.17
C GLY A 81 -26.93 32.61 -12.27
N TYR A 82 -25.81 33.30 -12.15
CA TYR A 82 -25.35 34.29 -13.12
C TYR A 82 -23.82 34.35 -13.14
N SER A 83 -23.24 34.98 -14.16
CA SER A 83 -21.79 35.10 -14.32
C SER A 83 -21.36 36.57 -14.31
N ALA A 84 -20.06 36.78 -14.11
CA ALA A 84 -19.44 38.09 -14.25
C ALA A 84 -18.17 37.95 -15.10
N ILE A 85 -17.99 38.84 -16.07
CA ILE A 85 -16.75 38.96 -16.84
C ILE A 85 -15.94 40.15 -16.34
N GLY A 86 -14.72 39.88 -15.91
CA GLY A 86 -13.81 40.85 -15.33
C GLY A 86 -12.45 40.25 -15.00
N GLU A 87 -11.44 41.10 -14.99
CA GLU A 87 -10.14 40.78 -14.42
C GLU A 87 -10.33 40.40 -12.93
N ALA A 88 -9.53 39.45 -12.43
CA ALA A 88 -9.69 38.94 -11.07
C ALA A 88 -9.58 40.06 -10.03
N GLU A 89 -8.59 40.95 -10.19
CA GLU A 89 -8.39 42.12 -9.32
C GLU A 89 -9.34 43.30 -9.63
N GLY A 90 -10.02 43.28 -10.78
CA GLY A 90 -10.99 44.32 -11.15
C GLY A 90 -12.40 44.08 -10.59
N THR A 91 -12.68 42.88 -10.08
CA THR A 91 -14.01 42.53 -9.55
C THR A 91 -14.17 43.10 -8.13
N SER A 92 -15.18 43.93 -7.91
CA SER A 92 -15.46 44.49 -6.58
C SER A 92 -15.89 43.39 -5.58
N GLU A 93 -15.55 43.57 -4.31
CA GLU A 93 -15.91 42.62 -3.25
C GLU A 93 -17.43 42.43 -3.16
N GLU A 94 -18.21 43.51 -3.31
CA GLU A 94 -19.67 43.48 -3.27
C GLU A 94 -20.27 42.68 -4.43
N LEU A 95 -19.70 42.78 -5.63
CA LEU A 95 -20.10 41.93 -6.75
C LEU A 95 -19.73 40.48 -6.48
N GLY A 96 -18.52 40.22 -5.98
CA GLY A 96 -18.06 38.87 -5.69
C GLY A 96 -18.90 38.15 -4.63
N ARG A 97 -19.21 38.84 -3.52
CA ARG A 97 -20.10 38.30 -2.47
C ARG A 97 -21.49 38.00 -3.00
N ARG A 98 -22.12 38.95 -3.71
CA ARG A 98 -23.45 38.74 -4.31
C ARG A 98 -23.48 37.57 -5.30
N LEU A 99 -22.39 37.35 -6.04
CA LEU A 99 -22.31 36.21 -6.96
C LEU A 99 -22.22 34.89 -6.19
N TYR A 100 -21.43 34.84 -5.12
CA TYR A 100 -21.37 33.68 -4.23
C TYR A 100 -22.69 33.42 -3.50
N ASP A 101 -23.38 34.47 -3.06
CA ASP A 101 -24.67 34.34 -2.36
C ASP A 101 -25.70 33.62 -3.24
N VAL A 102 -25.71 33.89 -4.55
CA VAL A 102 -26.61 33.22 -5.50
C VAL A 102 -26.07 31.88 -5.95
N ASN A 103 -24.86 31.85 -6.54
CA ASN A 103 -24.34 30.67 -7.23
C ASN A 103 -23.91 29.53 -6.29
N PHE A 104 -23.51 29.87 -5.06
CA PHE A 104 -23.00 28.90 -4.09
C PHE A 104 -23.93 28.76 -2.89
N TRP A 105 -24.11 29.82 -2.08
CA TRP A 105 -24.93 29.72 -0.86
C TRP A 105 -26.40 29.45 -1.17
N GLY A 106 -26.95 30.09 -2.21
CA GLY A 106 -28.32 29.85 -2.63
C GLY A 106 -28.54 28.42 -3.10
N ALA A 107 -27.63 27.89 -3.94
CA ALA A 107 -27.66 26.49 -4.36
C ALA A 107 -27.58 25.53 -3.16
N ILE A 108 -26.66 25.75 -2.21
CA ILE A 108 -26.50 24.92 -1.01
C ILE A 108 -27.76 24.93 -0.15
N ASN A 109 -28.36 26.10 0.08
CA ASN A 109 -29.55 26.20 0.92
C ASN A 109 -30.75 25.49 0.29
N VAL A 110 -30.91 25.59 -1.04
CA VAL A 110 -31.91 24.80 -1.78
C VAL A 110 -31.59 23.31 -1.69
N SER A 111 -30.33 22.90 -1.82
CA SER A 111 -29.92 21.50 -1.71
C SER A 111 -30.20 20.89 -0.34
N LYS A 112 -29.96 21.65 0.74
CA LYS A 112 -30.26 21.21 2.11
C LYS A 112 -31.75 20.93 2.30
N GLU A 113 -32.60 21.85 1.82
CA GLU A 113 -34.05 21.64 1.90
C GLU A 113 -34.52 20.52 0.97
N ALA A 114 -33.91 20.37 -0.22
CA ALA A 114 -34.17 19.26 -1.13
C ALA A 114 -33.90 17.90 -0.46
N VAL A 115 -32.70 17.72 0.10
CA VAL A 115 -32.31 16.48 0.79
C VAL A 115 -33.24 16.18 1.96
N LYS A 116 -33.61 17.20 2.74
CA LYS A 116 -34.58 17.07 3.82
C LYS A 116 -35.95 16.58 3.30
N VAL A 117 -36.49 17.19 2.25
CA VAL A 117 -37.76 16.76 1.64
C VAL A 117 -37.67 15.35 1.06
N PHE A 118 -36.60 15.02 0.34
CA PHE A 118 -36.37 13.68 -0.21
C PHE A 118 -36.31 12.60 0.88
N ARG A 119 -35.72 12.93 2.03
CA ARG A 119 -35.55 12.00 3.15
C ARG A 119 -36.82 11.87 4.00
N GLU A 120 -37.42 12.99 4.36
CA GLU A 120 -38.44 13.04 5.42
C GLU A 120 -39.87 12.98 4.85
N VAL A 121 -40.11 13.66 3.72
CA VAL A 121 -41.45 13.84 3.13
C VAL A 121 -41.76 12.75 2.10
N ASN A 122 -40.84 12.47 1.17
CA ASN A 122 -41.11 11.52 0.10
C ASN A 122 -41.37 10.11 0.64
N LYS A 123 -42.42 9.46 0.11
CA LYS A 123 -42.77 8.04 0.36
C LYS A 123 -43.00 7.34 -0.99
N PRO A 124 -42.15 6.38 -1.41
CA PRO A 124 -40.90 5.97 -0.76
C PRO A 124 -39.85 7.09 -0.74
N VAL A 125 -38.87 6.95 0.17
CA VAL A 125 -37.72 7.87 0.31
C VAL A 125 -36.90 7.89 -0.97
N GLY A 126 -36.41 9.06 -1.36
CA GLY A 126 -35.52 9.22 -2.51
C GLY A 126 -35.78 10.48 -3.32
N GLY A 127 -34.87 10.77 -4.24
CA GLY A 127 -34.95 11.93 -5.13
C GLY A 127 -33.63 12.21 -5.86
N ILE A 128 -33.67 13.10 -6.84
CA ILE A 128 -32.49 13.52 -7.60
C ILE A 128 -32.26 15.02 -7.42
N LEU A 129 -31.09 15.37 -6.89
CA LEU A 129 -30.58 16.73 -6.83
C LEU A 129 -29.62 16.97 -7.99
N ILE A 130 -29.98 17.86 -8.91
CA ILE A 130 -29.17 18.24 -10.06
C ILE A 130 -28.62 19.65 -9.83
N GLN A 131 -27.29 19.79 -9.82
CA GLN A 131 -26.58 21.07 -9.75
C GLN A 131 -26.21 21.53 -11.15
N ALA A 132 -26.60 22.76 -11.51
CA ALA A 132 -26.08 23.42 -12.69
C ALA A 132 -24.70 24.02 -12.39
N SER A 133 -23.65 23.29 -12.75
CA SER A 133 -22.28 23.78 -12.77
C SER A 133 -21.92 24.32 -14.16
N SER A 134 -20.63 24.37 -14.48
CA SER A 134 -20.11 24.80 -15.77
C SER A 134 -18.76 24.12 -16.01
N VAL A 135 -18.30 24.07 -17.25
CA VAL A 135 -16.92 23.70 -17.59
C VAL A 135 -15.87 24.44 -16.74
N VAL A 136 -16.20 25.65 -16.29
CA VAL A 136 -15.32 26.44 -15.42
C VAL A 136 -15.28 26.00 -13.96
N GLY A 137 -16.08 25.00 -13.58
CA GLY A 137 -15.95 24.26 -12.32
C GLY A 137 -14.89 23.15 -12.37
N ILE A 138 -14.45 22.79 -13.59
CA ILE A 138 -13.39 21.82 -13.86
C ILE A 138 -12.05 22.54 -14.09
N SER A 139 -12.08 23.62 -14.87
CA SER A 139 -10.89 24.38 -15.27
C SER A 139 -11.16 25.88 -15.29
N GLY A 140 -10.40 26.65 -14.50
CA GLY A 140 -10.55 28.10 -14.42
C GLY A 140 -10.21 28.80 -15.74
N LEU A 141 -11.01 29.79 -16.12
CA LEU A 141 -10.78 30.63 -17.30
C LEU A 141 -10.44 32.07 -16.91
N ALA A 142 -9.50 32.66 -17.64
CA ALA A 142 -9.12 34.05 -17.45
C ALA A 142 -10.30 34.97 -17.76
N GLY A 143 -10.56 35.97 -16.90
CA GLY A 143 -11.68 36.90 -17.08
C GLY A 143 -12.99 36.48 -16.42
N VAL A 144 -13.06 35.29 -15.78
CA VAL A 144 -14.26 34.83 -15.06
C VAL A 144 -13.90 34.21 -13.70
N ALA A 145 -12.81 34.70 -13.07
CA ALA A 145 -12.22 34.09 -11.87
C ALA A 145 -13.24 33.88 -10.73
N ILE A 146 -14.04 34.89 -10.41
CA ILE A 146 -15.04 34.80 -9.34
C ILE A 146 -16.15 33.79 -9.68
N TYR A 147 -16.58 33.74 -10.94
CA TYR A 147 -17.58 32.79 -11.42
C TYR A 147 -17.03 31.36 -11.38
N SER A 148 -15.82 31.13 -11.92
CA SER A 148 -15.11 29.85 -11.81
C SER A 148 -15.02 29.39 -10.35
N SER A 149 -14.53 30.25 -9.44
CA SER A 149 -14.39 29.90 -8.03
C SER A 149 -15.72 29.49 -7.37
N SER A 150 -16.84 30.16 -7.73
CA SER A 150 -18.17 29.79 -7.22
C SER A 150 -18.62 28.40 -7.69
N LYS A 151 -18.25 28.00 -8.91
CA LYS A 151 -18.57 26.68 -9.47
C LYS A 151 -17.67 25.58 -8.93
N PHE A 152 -16.36 25.82 -8.79
CA PHE A 152 -15.45 24.92 -8.06
C PHE A 152 -15.95 24.66 -6.63
N ALA A 153 -16.35 25.73 -5.91
CA ALA A 153 -16.89 25.60 -4.56
C ALA A 153 -18.19 24.77 -4.54
N LEU A 154 -19.12 25.03 -5.46
CA LEU A 154 -20.36 24.27 -5.59
C LEU A 154 -20.11 22.78 -5.85
N GLU A 155 -19.16 22.46 -6.72
CA GLU A 155 -18.81 21.07 -7.04
C GLU A 155 -18.16 20.34 -5.87
N GLY A 156 -17.18 20.98 -5.21
CA GLY A 156 -16.54 20.40 -4.03
C GLY A 156 -17.55 20.10 -2.92
N TRP A 157 -18.46 21.05 -2.65
CA TRP A 157 -19.53 20.82 -1.68
C TRP A 157 -20.49 19.71 -2.08
N SER A 158 -20.87 19.66 -3.36
CA SER A 158 -21.82 18.66 -3.87
C SER A 158 -21.22 17.26 -3.92
N GLU A 159 -19.92 17.13 -4.18
CA GLU A 159 -19.17 15.88 -4.09
C GLU A 159 -19.07 15.38 -2.66
N SER A 160 -18.80 16.25 -1.69
CA SER A 160 -18.84 15.87 -0.27
C SER A 160 -20.24 15.43 0.15
N LEU A 161 -21.28 16.19 -0.20
CA LEU A 161 -22.67 15.81 0.08
C LEU A 161 -23.00 14.42 -0.49
N ALA A 162 -22.60 14.13 -1.74
CA ALA A 162 -22.87 12.84 -2.36
C ALA A 162 -22.26 11.65 -1.59
N GLN A 163 -21.12 11.86 -0.92
CA GLN A 163 -20.46 10.85 -0.08
C GLN A 163 -21.10 10.73 1.32
N GLU A 164 -21.72 11.78 1.83
CA GLU A 164 -22.42 11.78 3.12
C GLU A 164 -23.79 11.08 3.08
N LEU A 165 -24.42 11.03 1.91
CA LEU A 165 -25.78 10.47 1.75
C LEU A 165 -25.78 8.94 1.88
N GLU A 166 -26.66 8.43 2.75
CA GLU A 166 -26.78 7.00 2.97
C GLU A 166 -27.46 6.30 1.77
N PRO A 167 -26.91 5.18 1.26
CA PRO A 167 -27.42 4.53 0.05
C PRO A 167 -28.89 4.10 0.10
N SER A 168 -29.40 3.64 1.25
CA SER A 168 -30.81 3.23 1.42
C SER A 168 -31.81 4.39 1.30
N TRP A 169 -31.37 5.65 1.43
CA TRP A 169 -32.23 6.81 1.17
C TRP A 169 -32.55 6.99 -0.30
N ASN A 170 -31.84 6.34 -1.23
CA ASN A 170 -32.05 6.49 -2.67
C ASN A 170 -32.05 7.97 -3.14
N ILE A 171 -31.22 8.80 -2.51
CA ILE A 171 -30.99 10.20 -2.88
C ILE A 171 -29.74 10.26 -3.73
N ARG A 172 -29.84 10.88 -4.91
CA ARG A 172 -28.72 11.01 -5.84
C ARG A 172 -28.40 12.47 -6.10
N VAL A 173 -27.11 12.77 -6.19
CA VAL A 173 -26.61 14.09 -6.57
C VAL A 173 -25.97 13.97 -7.95
N LYS A 174 -26.26 14.93 -8.83
CA LYS A 174 -25.69 15.07 -10.17
C LYS A 174 -25.16 16.48 -10.34
N ILE A 175 -23.99 16.60 -10.94
CA ILE A 175 -23.34 17.86 -11.28
C ILE A 175 -23.26 17.91 -12.80
N ILE A 176 -24.00 18.84 -13.40
CA ILE A 176 -23.93 19.05 -14.85
C ILE A 176 -22.96 20.19 -15.12
N GLU A 177 -21.85 19.88 -15.77
CA GLU A 177 -20.82 20.83 -16.15
C GLU A 177 -21.16 21.34 -17.55
N PHE A 178 -21.92 22.42 -17.62
CA PHE A 178 -22.34 22.98 -18.91
C PHE A 178 -21.18 23.62 -19.66
N GLY A 179 -21.06 23.25 -20.93
CA GLY A 179 -20.41 24.02 -21.96
C GLY A 179 -21.21 25.26 -22.38
N THR A 180 -20.86 25.83 -23.52
CA THR A 180 -21.47 27.05 -24.02
C THR A 180 -22.71 26.74 -24.85
N PHE A 181 -23.88 27.21 -24.42
CA PHE A 181 -25.14 27.04 -25.13
C PHE A 181 -25.79 28.39 -25.45
N ALA A 182 -26.39 28.48 -26.64
CA ALA A 182 -27.08 29.66 -27.12
C ALA A 182 -28.37 29.87 -26.33
N THR A 183 -28.28 30.58 -25.20
CA THR A 183 -29.42 30.91 -24.35
C THR A 183 -29.51 32.41 -24.15
N ARG A 184 -30.74 32.90 -23.95
CA ARG A 184 -30.98 34.28 -23.52
C ARG A 184 -30.21 34.63 -22.23
N GLY A 185 -30.03 33.65 -21.34
CA GLY A 185 -29.26 33.79 -20.09
C GLY A 185 -27.76 34.02 -20.28
N PHE A 186 -27.18 33.59 -21.41
CA PHE A 186 -25.76 33.82 -21.70
C PHE A 186 -25.39 35.32 -21.77
N LYS A 187 -26.32 36.15 -22.24
CA LYS A 187 -26.13 37.61 -22.32
C LYS A 187 -26.81 38.36 -21.17
N GLU A 188 -28.02 37.99 -20.80
CA GLU A 188 -28.80 38.73 -19.79
C GLU A 188 -28.37 38.45 -18.34
N SER A 189 -27.75 37.30 -18.09
CA SER A 189 -27.22 36.92 -16.77
C SER A 189 -25.70 37.12 -16.68
N LEU A 190 -25.11 37.90 -17.58
CA LEU A 190 -23.69 38.26 -17.54
C LEU A 190 -23.53 39.69 -17.03
N VAL A 191 -22.79 39.86 -15.93
CA VAL A 191 -22.39 41.18 -15.43
C VAL A 191 -21.04 41.54 -16.05
N GLU A 192 -20.99 42.64 -16.80
CA GLU A 192 -19.73 43.18 -17.32
C GLU A 192 -19.07 44.09 -16.28
N VAL A 193 -17.85 43.73 -15.86
CA VAL A 193 -17.00 44.57 -15.02
C VAL A 193 -16.19 45.51 -15.93
N PRO A 194 -16.09 46.81 -15.59
CA PRO A 194 -15.23 47.75 -16.31
C PRO A 194 -13.80 47.21 -16.44
N VAL A 195 -13.19 47.43 -17.61
CA VAL A 195 -11.81 46.97 -17.87
C VAL A 195 -10.85 47.65 -16.92
N HIS A 196 -10.06 46.87 -16.19
CA HIS A 196 -9.04 47.41 -15.30
C HIS A 196 -7.93 48.12 -16.10
N PRO A 197 -7.47 49.34 -15.71
CA PRO A 197 -6.52 50.13 -16.51
C PRO A 197 -5.22 49.40 -16.88
N ALA A 198 -4.71 48.54 -15.99
CA ALA A 198 -3.50 47.77 -16.25
C ALA A 198 -3.66 46.74 -17.39
N TYR A 199 -4.90 46.35 -17.72
CA TYR A 199 -5.20 45.37 -18.76
C TYR A 199 -5.60 46.01 -20.08
N ASP A 200 -5.91 47.31 -20.09
CA ASP A 200 -6.35 48.04 -21.28
C ASP A 200 -5.24 48.11 -22.35
N ALA A 201 -3.99 48.23 -21.93
CA ALA A 201 -2.84 48.29 -22.84
C ALA A 201 -2.30 46.91 -23.29
N LEU A 202 -2.88 45.79 -22.85
CA LEU A 202 -2.35 44.46 -23.16
C LEU A 202 -2.52 44.09 -24.65
N PRO A 203 -1.64 43.24 -25.21
CA PRO A 203 -1.79 42.71 -26.57
C PRO A 203 -3.14 42.00 -26.81
N ALA A 204 -3.62 42.00 -28.06
CA ALA A 204 -4.91 41.41 -28.43
C ALA A 204 -4.97 39.89 -28.23
N ASP A 205 -3.83 39.21 -28.22
CA ASP A 205 -3.71 37.78 -27.95
C ASP A 205 -3.71 37.44 -26.44
N ASN A 206 -3.82 38.43 -25.57
CA ASN A 206 -4.04 38.20 -24.15
C ASN A 206 -5.37 37.47 -23.92
N LYS A 207 -5.34 36.42 -23.08
CA LYS A 207 -6.48 35.53 -22.82
C LYS A 207 -7.74 36.27 -22.35
N ILE A 208 -7.62 37.32 -21.53
CA ILE A 208 -8.79 38.08 -21.05
C ILE A 208 -9.38 38.93 -22.18
N LYS A 209 -8.52 39.58 -22.99
CA LYS A 209 -8.97 40.33 -24.17
C LYS A 209 -9.64 39.43 -25.20
N GLN A 210 -9.08 38.24 -25.45
CA GLN A 210 -9.69 37.23 -26.31
C GLN A 210 -11.06 36.80 -25.78
N LEU A 211 -11.20 36.55 -24.48
CA LEU A 211 -12.49 36.17 -23.90
C LEU A 211 -13.52 37.31 -24.01
N ARG A 212 -13.15 38.55 -23.64
CA ARG A 212 -14.04 39.72 -23.76
C ARG A 212 -14.49 39.90 -25.21
N ALA A 213 -13.56 39.87 -26.17
CA ALA A 213 -13.88 39.94 -27.58
C ALA A 213 -14.80 38.79 -28.03
N TRP A 214 -14.53 37.56 -27.59
CA TRP A 214 -15.35 36.42 -27.94
C TRP A 214 -16.79 36.54 -27.42
N ILE A 215 -16.99 36.96 -26.16
CA ILE A 215 -18.33 37.13 -25.57
C ILE A 215 -19.13 38.22 -26.30
N PHE A 216 -18.52 39.38 -26.56
CA PHE A 216 -19.25 40.54 -27.09
C PHE A 216 -19.32 40.60 -28.61
N ASN A 217 -18.35 40.01 -29.33
CA ASN A 217 -18.24 40.12 -30.79
C ASN A 217 -18.60 38.85 -31.56
N ASN A 218 -18.73 37.68 -30.93
CA ASN A 218 -19.19 36.46 -31.62
C ASN A 218 -20.69 36.21 -31.37
N PRO A 219 -21.56 36.46 -32.36
CA PRO A 219 -23.00 36.32 -32.17
C PRO A 219 -23.51 34.86 -32.23
N GLN A 220 -22.68 33.90 -32.67
CA GLN A 220 -23.09 32.50 -32.82
C GLN A 220 -22.42 31.61 -31.77
N VAL A 221 -23.16 31.34 -30.69
CA VAL A 221 -22.87 30.20 -29.82
C VAL A 221 -23.43 28.96 -30.50
N GLU A 222 -22.60 27.93 -30.74
CA GLU A 222 -23.01 26.74 -31.51
C GLU A 222 -23.89 25.76 -30.71
N GLY A 223 -23.89 25.82 -29.37
CA GLY A 223 -24.63 24.88 -28.53
C GLY A 223 -26.15 25.06 -28.57
N ASP A 224 -26.86 23.99 -28.92
CA ASP A 224 -28.34 23.92 -28.93
C ASP A 224 -28.90 23.82 -27.49
N ALA A 225 -29.54 24.90 -27.04
CA ALA A 225 -30.15 25.00 -25.71
C ALA A 225 -31.34 24.06 -25.51
N GLU A 226 -32.13 23.76 -26.55
CA GLU A 226 -33.22 22.80 -26.46
C GLU A 226 -32.66 21.39 -26.29
N LYS A 227 -31.60 21.05 -27.02
CA LYS A 227 -30.89 19.78 -26.83
C LYS A 227 -30.32 19.67 -25.42
N ALA A 228 -29.67 20.70 -24.91
CA ALA A 228 -29.19 20.72 -23.53
C ALA A 228 -30.33 20.51 -22.53
N ALA A 229 -31.46 21.20 -22.72
CA ALA A 229 -32.63 21.04 -21.85
C ALA A 229 -33.20 19.61 -21.88
N ARG A 230 -33.23 18.97 -23.05
CA ARG A 230 -33.62 17.55 -23.19
C ARG A 230 -32.68 16.64 -22.41
N GLU A 231 -31.37 16.86 -22.48
CA GLU A 231 -30.42 16.02 -21.73
C GLU A 231 -30.52 16.24 -20.22
N VAL A 232 -30.70 17.48 -19.75
CA VAL A 232 -30.97 17.76 -18.33
C VAL A 232 -32.23 17.04 -17.85
N TYR A 233 -33.29 17.07 -18.65
CA TYR A 233 -34.50 16.32 -18.38
C TYR A 233 -34.22 14.82 -18.32
N ASN A 234 -33.51 14.26 -19.31
CA ASN A 234 -33.16 12.84 -19.36
C ASN A 234 -32.40 12.40 -18.10
N ILE A 235 -31.42 13.19 -17.65
CA ILE A 235 -30.64 12.97 -16.42
C ILE A 235 -31.56 12.93 -15.18
N GLY A 236 -32.60 13.76 -15.16
CA GLY A 236 -33.60 13.78 -14.08
C GLY A 236 -34.66 12.67 -14.19
N SER A 237 -34.91 12.13 -15.38
CA SER A 237 -36.01 11.19 -15.64
C SER A 237 -35.58 9.72 -15.78
N ASP A 238 -34.35 9.45 -16.23
CA ASP A 238 -33.85 8.09 -16.46
C ASP A 238 -32.82 7.70 -15.38
N ASP A 239 -33.27 6.85 -14.47
CA ASP A 239 -32.52 6.42 -13.28
C ASP A 239 -31.23 5.64 -13.63
N LYS A 240 -31.15 4.99 -14.80
CA LYS A 240 -30.20 3.89 -15.01
C LYS A 240 -29.05 4.17 -15.97
N SER A 241 -29.13 5.20 -16.80
CA SER A 241 -28.17 5.39 -17.91
C SER A 241 -26.87 6.09 -17.49
N ILE A 242 -26.93 7.09 -16.60
CA ILE A 242 -25.73 7.87 -16.21
C ILE A 242 -25.48 7.73 -14.70
N LYS A 243 -24.50 6.89 -14.34
CA LYS A 243 -24.10 6.65 -12.94
C LYS A 243 -23.15 7.73 -12.38
N SER A 244 -22.41 8.41 -13.24
CA SER A 244 -21.42 9.42 -12.85
C SER A 244 -22.02 10.58 -12.05
N LEU A 245 -21.26 11.09 -11.08
CA LEU A 245 -21.59 12.31 -10.33
C LEU A 245 -21.45 13.55 -11.21
N ARG A 246 -20.32 13.69 -11.90
CA ARG A 246 -19.99 14.78 -12.83
C ARG A 246 -20.35 14.40 -14.26
N ILE A 247 -21.02 15.30 -14.96
CA ILE A 247 -21.53 15.11 -16.32
C ILE A 247 -21.12 16.33 -17.15
N PRO A 248 -19.98 16.28 -17.88
CA PRO A 248 -19.64 17.26 -18.90
C PRO A 248 -20.71 17.25 -19.99
N LEU A 249 -21.40 18.38 -20.15
CA LEU A 249 -22.48 18.51 -21.12
C LEU A 249 -22.17 19.62 -22.12
N GLY A 250 -21.78 19.21 -23.33
CA GLY A 250 -21.28 20.08 -24.40
C GLY A 250 -19.94 19.56 -24.93
N LEU A 251 -19.69 19.67 -26.23
CA LEU A 251 -18.44 19.21 -26.82
C LEU A 251 -17.23 19.99 -26.29
N ASP A 252 -17.41 21.29 -26.06
CA ASP A 252 -16.42 22.16 -25.43
C ASP A 252 -16.16 21.79 -23.97
N SER A 253 -17.21 21.42 -23.21
CA SER A 253 -17.04 20.92 -21.85
C SER A 253 -16.27 19.60 -21.82
N ILE A 254 -16.61 18.63 -22.68
CA ILE A 254 -15.91 17.34 -22.76
C ILE A 254 -14.43 17.58 -23.11
N ALA A 255 -14.16 18.37 -24.14
CA ALA A 255 -12.79 18.67 -24.56
C ALA A 255 -11.97 19.36 -23.47
N ALA A 256 -12.59 20.27 -22.71
CA ALA A 256 -11.94 20.90 -21.57
C ALA A 256 -11.66 19.92 -20.42
N THR A 257 -12.56 18.98 -20.15
CA THR A 257 -12.35 17.89 -19.18
C THR A 257 -11.20 16.99 -19.60
N GLU A 258 -11.15 16.55 -20.87
CA GLU A 258 -10.06 15.75 -21.42
C GLU A 258 -8.71 16.46 -21.30
N LYS A 259 -8.68 17.76 -21.64
CA LYS A 259 -7.49 18.59 -21.49
C LYS A 259 -7.04 18.67 -20.03
N ARG A 260 -7.96 18.93 -19.09
CA ARG A 260 -7.64 19.02 -17.66
C ARG A 260 -7.10 17.70 -17.11
N LEU A 261 -7.65 16.57 -17.57
CA LEU A 261 -7.16 15.24 -17.20
C LEU A 261 -5.73 15.02 -17.67
N ALA A 262 -5.42 15.38 -18.93
CA ALA A 262 -4.08 15.27 -19.49
C ALA A 262 -3.07 16.14 -18.73
N GLU A 263 -3.42 17.40 -18.43
CA GLU A 263 -2.59 18.31 -17.63
C GLU A 263 -2.33 17.77 -16.22
N THR A 264 -3.39 17.30 -15.54
CA THR A 264 -3.27 16.74 -14.19
C THR A 264 -2.39 15.48 -14.18
N LYS A 265 -2.54 14.60 -15.16
CA LYS A 265 -1.69 13.42 -15.32
C LYS A 265 -0.23 13.81 -15.53
N ALA A 266 0.04 14.76 -16.41
CA ALA A 266 1.41 15.26 -16.66
C ALA A 266 2.02 15.86 -15.38
N THR A 267 1.24 16.63 -14.61
CA THR A 267 1.69 17.16 -13.31
C THR A 267 2.00 16.04 -12.31
N ILE A 268 1.19 14.98 -12.25
CA ILE A 268 1.47 13.82 -11.37
C ILE A 268 2.78 13.15 -11.78
N GLU A 269 3.01 12.93 -13.09
CA GLU A 269 4.23 12.33 -13.62
C GLU A 269 5.48 13.21 -13.37
N GLU A 270 5.32 14.53 -13.43
CA GLU A 270 6.37 15.49 -13.09
C GLU A 270 6.68 15.46 -11.59
N VAL A 271 5.66 15.61 -10.73
CA VAL A 271 5.81 15.67 -9.27
C VAL A 271 6.33 14.35 -8.71
N SER A 272 5.91 13.19 -9.25
CA SER A 272 6.39 11.87 -8.83
C SER A 272 7.91 11.70 -8.95
N LYS A 273 8.57 12.48 -9.80
CA LYS A 273 10.04 12.49 -9.92
C LYS A 273 10.72 13.22 -8.76
N PHE A 274 10.00 14.13 -8.09
CA PHE A 274 10.51 14.94 -6.97
C PHE A 274 10.11 14.37 -5.60
N THR A 275 8.99 13.64 -5.50
CA THR A 275 8.53 13.02 -4.24
C THR A 275 9.26 11.72 -3.85
N MET A 276 10.23 11.26 -4.64
CA MET A 276 11.08 10.09 -4.32
C MET A 276 12.29 10.43 -3.41
N MET A 277 12.32 11.62 -2.81
CA MET A 277 13.23 11.97 -1.72
C MET A 277 12.41 12.41 -0.51
N ASP A 278 12.64 11.75 0.62
CA ASP A 278 12.04 11.97 1.95
C ASP A 278 10.53 11.70 2.08
N THR A 279 10.17 10.47 2.45
CA THR A 279 9.49 10.18 3.73
C THR A 279 9.32 8.68 3.95
N THR A 280 9.64 8.26 5.17
CA THR A 280 9.47 6.91 5.71
C THR A 280 8.01 6.66 6.11
N ASP A 281 7.10 6.38 5.17
CA ASP A 281 5.88 5.58 5.39
C ASP A 281 5.16 5.38 4.05
N ASP A 282 5.39 4.23 3.40
CA ASP A 282 4.54 3.81 2.29
C ASP A 282 3.13 3.52 2.83
N GLY A 283 2.09 3.93 2.11
CA GLY A 283 0.76 3.35 2.28
C GLY A 283 0.81 1.81 2.22
N PRO A 284 -0.26 1.09 2.61
CA PRO A 284 -0.17 -0.35 2.80
C PRO A 284 0.20 -1.06 1.48
N GLN A 285 1.49 -1.44 1.36
CA GLN A 285 2.05 -2.32 0.33
C GLN A 285 1.34 -3.69 0.28
N THR A 286 0.49 -3.97 1.27
CA THR A 286 -0.26 -5.21 1.46
C THR A 286 -1.73 -4.91 1.82
N SER A 287 -2.57 -4.61 0.81
CA SER A 287 -4.03 -4.59 1.01
C SER A 287 -4.59 -6.03 1.02
N PRO A 288 -5.78 -6.28 1.61
CA PRO A 288 -6.42 -7.59 1.53
C PRO A 288 -6.58 -8.09 0.09
N GLU A 289 -6.91 -7.20 -0.85
CA GLU A 289 -7.09 -7.53 -2.27
C GLU A 289 -5.76 -7.95 -2.91
N VAL A 290 -4.68 -7.22 -2.62
CA VAL A 290 -3.32 -7.53 -3.08
C VAL A 290 -2.85 -8.88 -2.54
N MET A 291 -3.04 -9.13 -1.24
CA MET A 291 -2.67 -10.40 -0.61
C MET A 291 -3.47 -11.57 -1.18
N LEU A 292 -4.77 -11.39 -1.44
CA LEU A 292 -5.61 -12.41 -2.04
C LEU A 292 -5.17 -12.74 -3.46
N ALA A 293 -4.84 -11.73 -4.28
CA ALA A 293 -4.31 -11.93 -5.63
C ALA A 293 -2.99 -12.70 -5.60
N PHE A 294 -2.08 -12.33 -4.70
CA PHE A 294 -0.81 -13.03 -4.50
C PHE A 294 -1.01 -14.49 -4.10
N TYR A 295 -1.87 -14.79 -3.12
CA TYR A 295 -2.12 -16.18 -2.74
C TYR A 295 -2.80 -16.97 -3.86
N ARG A 296 -3.72 -16.38 -4.63
CA ARG A 296 -4.39 -17.12 -5.71
C ARG A 296 -3.43 -17.49 -6.84
N ARG A 297 -2.56 -16.56 -7.23
CA ARG A 297 -1.79 -16.64 -8.48
C ARG A 297 -0.31 -16.97 -8.27
N LEU A 298 0.33 -16.40 -7.25
CA LEU A 298 1.79 -16.37 -7.15
C LEU A 298 2.38 -17.25 -6.03
N TYR A 299 1.66 -17.45 -4.92
CA TYR A 299 2.21 -18.24 -3.81
C TYR A 299 2.41 -19.72 -4.21
N PRO A 300 3.62 -20.29 -4.08
CA PRO A 300 3.95 -21.60 -4.61
C PRO A 300 3.52 -22.75 -3.66
N PHE A 301 2.22 -22.95 -3.49
CA PHE A 301 1.66 -23.95 -2.55
C PHE A 301 2.19 -25.37 -2.78
N LYS A 302 2.33 -25.80 -4.03
CA LYS A 302 2.85 -27.12 -4.37
C LYS A 302 4.32 -27.29 -3.97
N SER A 303 5.16 -26.28 -4.17
CA SER A 303 6.57 -26.27 -3.77
C SER A 303 6.71 -26.36 -2.25
N ILE A 304 5.91 -25.59 -1.51
CA ILE A 304 5.85 -25.64 -0.04
C ILE A 304 5.35 -27.01 0.45
N TYR A 305 4.30 -27.56 -0.17
CA TYR A 305 3.79 -28.88 0.16
C TYR A 305 4.84 -29.97 -0.06
N ASN A 306 5.51 -29.96 -1.22
CA ASN A 306 6.56 -30.94 -1.53
C ASN A 306 7.72 -30.85 -0.54
N TRP A 307 8.14 -29.62 -0.19
CA TRP A 307 9.18 -29.39 0.82
C TRP A 307 8.78 -29.92 2.19
N LEU A 308 7.55 -29.74 2.65
CA LEU A 308 7.11 -30.15 3.98
C LEU A 308 6.67 -31.61 4.08
N ASN A 309 6.25 -32.22 2.96
CA ASN A 309 5.71 -33.57 2.92
C ASN A 309 6.77 -34.65 2.65
N HIS A 310 7.88 -34.28 1.97
CA HIS A 310 9.02 -35.14 1.58
C HIS A 310 8.64 -36.34 0.70
N GLU A 311 7.37 -36.42 0.27
CA GLU A 311 6.79 -37.48 -0.52
C GLU A 311 5.79 -36.90 -1.53
N ILE A 312 5.52 -37.64 -2.62
CA ILE A 312 4.50 -37.25 -3.59
C ILE A 312 3.10 -37.47 -3.00
N THR A 313 2.92 -38.57 -2.26
CA THR A 313 1.67 -38.91 -1.57
C THR A 313 1.58 -38.24 -0.20
N PRO A 314 0.41 -37.75 0.23
CA PRO A 314 0.24 -37.17 1.56
C PRO A 314 0.75 -38.09 2.67
N SER A 315 1.62 -37.56 3.52
CA SER A 315 2.20 -38.27 4.66
C SER A 315 1.86 -37.57 5.97
N ARG A 316 2.23 -38.17 7.11
CA ARG A 316 2.09 -37.52 8.42
C ARG A 316 2.94 -36.26 8.55
N LEU A 317 4.01 -36.12 7.75
CA LEU A 317 4.86 -34.92 7.78
C LEU A 317 4.10 -33.64 7.40
N PHE A 318 3.07 -33.77 6.56
CA PHE A 318 2.18 -32.66 6.21
C PHE A 318 0.84 -32.72 6.95
N THR A 319 0.18 -33.88 6.96
CA THR A 319 -1.20 -34.00 7.49
C THR A 319 -1.33 -33.77 9.00
N TYR A 320 -0.24 -33.95 9.75
CA TYR A 320 -0.19 -33.76 11.21
C TYR A 320 0.58 -32.48 11.60
N ARG A 321 0.89 -31.64 10.62
CA ARG A 321 1.64 -30.40 10.81
C ARG A 321 0.73 -29.26 11.23
N GLU A 322 1.20 -28.48 12.20
CA GLU A 322 0.52 -27.24 12.59
C GLU A 322 0.87 -26.10 11.62
N PHE A 323 -0.16 -25.38 11.22
CA PHE A 323 -0.06 -24.05 10.63
C PHE A 323 -0.78 -23.04 11.52
N ALA A 324 -0.19 -21.85 11.68
CA ALA A 324 -0.82 -20.74 12.37
C ALA A 324 -1.00 -19.55 11.44
N PHE A 325 -2.17 -18.91 11.51
CA PHE A 325 -2.57 -17.80 10.65
C PHE A 325 -2.75 -16.53 11.46
N THR A 326 -2.13 -15.44 11.02
CA THR A 326 -2.44 -14.09 11.52
C THR A 326 -3.37 -13.43 10.50
N LEU A 327 -4.58 -13.04 10.91
CA LEU A 327 -5.54 -12.36 10.05
C LEU A 327 -5.48 -10.84 10.25
N ALA A 328 -6.30 -10.10 9.49
CA ALA A 328 -6.50 -8.67 9.73
C ALA A 328 -6.99 -8.42 11.17
N GLY A 329 -6.50 -7.35 11.79
CA GLY A 329 -6.77 -7.05 13.21
C GLY A 329 -6.02 -7.94 14.21
N ASP A 330 -4.90 -8.56 13.78
CA ASP A 330 -4.02 -9.41 14.60
C ASP A 330 -4.72 -10.62 15.26
N VAL A 331 -5.83 -11.08 14.66
CA VAL A 331 -6.48 -12.33 15.08
C VAL A 331 -5.56 -13.51 14.75
N TYR A 332 -5.15 -14.25 15.78
CA TYR A 332 -4.18 -15.33 15.66
C TYR A 332 -4.84 -16.71 15.82
N LEU A 333 -4.83 -17.50 14.74
CA LEU A 333 -5.45 -18.82 14.67
C LEU A 333 -4.38 -19.91 14.64
N ARG A 334 -4.30 -20.70 15.71
CA ARG A 334 -3.37 -21.85 15.82
C ARG A 334 -4.04 -23.19 15.55
N TYR A 335 -3.20 -24.23 15.42
CA TYR A 335 -3.61 -25.62 15.27
C TYR A 335 -4.42 -25.91 14.00
N ASN A 336 -4.15 -25.20 12.90
CA ASN A 336 -4.66 -25.60 11.59
C ASN A 336 -3.82 -26.75 11.04
N SER A 337 -4.43 -27.64 10.25
CA SER A 337 -3.72 -28.69 9.52
C SER A 337 -4.48 -29.11 8.26
N PHE A 338 -3.74 -29.56 7.24
CA PHE A 338 -4.26 -29.75 5.88
C PHE A 338 -3.82 -31.10 5.31
N ASN A 339 -4.60 -31.70 4.39
CA ASN A 339 -4.22 -32.98 3.81
C ASN A 339 -3.40 -32.82 2.52
N THR A 340 -3.64 -31.75 1.75
CA THR A 340 -3.03 -31.50 0.44
C THR A 340 -2.61 -30.04 0.27
N ALA A 341 -1.83 -29.75 -0.79
CA ALA A 341 -1.52 -28.38 -1.19
C ALA A 341 -2.80 -27.57 -1.52
N ASP A 342 -3.80 -28.20 -2.15
CA ASP A 342 -5.05 -27.55 -2.53
C ASP A 342 -5.92 -27.21 -1.31
N ASP A 343 -5.94 -28.08 -0.29
CA ASP A 343 -6.62 -27.80 0.99
C ASP A 343 -6.03 -26.55 1.65
N LEU A 344 -4.69 -26.48 1.70
CA LEU A 344 -3.96 -25.33 2.23
C LEU A 344 -4.25 -24.07 1.40
N LYS A 345 -4.15 -24.14 0.06
CA LYS A 345 -4.43 -23.03 -0.86
C LYS A 345 -5.85 -22.49 -0.64
N LYS A 346 -6.84 -23.38 -0.60
CA LYS A 346 -8.24 -23.02 -0.40
C LYS A 346 -8.44 -22.29 0.92
N GLN A 347 -7.88 -22.81 2.01
CA GLN A 347 -8.03 -22.18 3.32
C GLN A 347 -7.32 -20.83 3.41
N VAL A 348 -6.09 -20.72 2.87
CA VAL A 348 -5.33 -19.47 2.84
C VAL A 348 -6.05 -18.41 2.00
N CYS A 349 -6.58 -18.77 0.82
CA CYS A 349 -7.35 -17.85 0.00
C CYS A 349 -8.69 -17.44 0.65
N GLN A 350 -9.31 -18.33 1.43
CA GLN A 350 -10.56 -18.04 2.12
C GLN A 350 -10.34 -17.09 3.31
N LEU A 351 -9.31 -17.34 4.12
CA LEU A 351 -9.03 -16.55 5.32
C LEU A 351 -8.21 -15.30 5.04
N ASN A 352 -7.46 -15.29 3.94
CA ASN A 352 -6.59 -14.21 3.49
C ASN A 352 -5.68 -13.66 4.62
N PRO A 353 -4.82 -14.51 5.21
CA PRO A 353 -3.97 -14.11 6.32
C PRO A 353 -2.95 -13.04 5.91
N THR A 354 -2.57 -12.16 6.84
CA THR A 354 -1.46 -11.21 6.62
C THR A 354 -0.10 -11.92 6.60
N ARG A 355 0.01 -13.03 7.34
CA ARG A 355 1.13 -13.97 7.30
C ARG A 355 0.69 -15.31 7.90
N PHE A 356 1.46 -16.35 7.63
CA PHE A 356 1.31 -17.61 8.32
C PHE A 356 2.64 -18.27 8.67
N GLU A 357 2.57 -19.13 9.67
CA GLU A 357 3.72 -19.75 10.34
C GLU A 357 3.57 -21.27 10.29
N ILE A 358 4.72 -21.94 10.21
CA ILE A 358 4.83 -23.38 10.18
C ILE A 358 5.29 -23.87 11.56
N GLY A 359 4.57 -24.86 12.08
CA GLY A 359 4.79 -25.49 13.36
C GLY A 359 5.26 -26.94 13.26
N PRO A 360 5.30 -27.65 14.40
CA PRO A 360 5.73 -29.04 14.44
C PRO A 360 4.69 -29.99 13.82
N ILE A 361 5.16 -31.21 13.58
CA ILE A 361 4.34 -32.38 13.32
C ILE A 361 3.93 -33.01 14.66
N TYR A 362 2.64 -33.19 14.88
CA TYR A 362 2.06 -33.70 16.12
C TYR A 362 1.78 -35.21 16.08
N SER A 363 1.37 -35.77 17.22
CA SER A 363 0.88 -37.15 17.37
C SER A 363 -0.52 -37.40 16.78
N ALA A 364 -1.29 -36.34 16.55
CA ALA A 364 -2.60 -36.34 15.88
C ALA A 364 -2.76 -35.06 15.04
N PRO A 365 -3.69 -34.99 14.07
CA PRO A 365 -3.94 -33.77 13.31
C PRO A 365 -4.27 -32.59 14.23
N PRO A 366 -3.54 -31.46 14.13
CA PRO A 366 -3.76 -30.29 14.99
C PRO A 366 -5.20 -29.77 15.02
N LYS A 367 -5.90 -29.78 13.88
CA LYS A 367 -7.31 -29.33 13.79
C LYS A 367 -8.26 -30.13 14.68
N ASP A 368 -7.90 -31.38 14.98
CA ASP A 368 -8.69 -32.32 15.79
C ASP A 368 -8.23 -32.34 17.26
N ARG A 369 -7.35 -31.43 17.69
CA ARG A 369 -6.81 -31.39 19.06
C ARG A 369 -7.88 -31.49 20.15
N LYS A 370 -9.03 -30.85 19.96
CA LYS A 370 -10.12 -30.79 20.97
C LYS A 370 -10.80 -32.13 21.21
N THR A 371 -10.72 -33.08 20.26
CA THR A 371 -11.33 -34.41 20.37
C THR A 371 -10.35 -35.46 20.89
N ASN A 372 -9.06 -35.11 21.01
CA ASN A 372 -8.04 -36.00 21.56
C ASN A 372 -8.13 -36.10 23.09
N ARG A 373 -7.76 -37.28 23.63
CA ARG A 373 -7.65 -37.49 25.08
C ARG A 373 -6.61 -36.54 25.68
N SER A 374 -6.92 -35.99 26.86
CA SER A 374 -5.98 -35.10 27.57
C SER A 374 -4.63 -35.79 27.77
N GLY A 375 -3.53 -35.10 27.40
CA GLY A 375 -2.16 -35.59 27.56
C GLY A 375 -1.58 -36.40 26.40
N THR A 376 -2.34 -36.74 25.34
CA THR A 376 -1.82 -37.53 24.20
C THR A 376 -1.37 -36.71 22.99
N PHE A 377 -1.72 -35.41 22.94
CA PHE A 377 -1.36 -34.50 21.86
C PHE A 377 -0.01 -33.82 22.13
N ALA A 378 1.03 -34.24 21.43
CA ALA A 378 2.40 -33.76 21.64
C ALA A 378 3.16 -33.54 20.32
N PRO A 379 4.08 -32.56 20.25
CA PRO A 379 4.95 -32.38 19.10
C PRO A 379 5.95 -33.54 19.02
N LEU A 380 6.06 -34.16 17.84
CA LEU A 380 6.95 -35.29 17.59
C LEU A 380 8.19 -34.86 16.80
N LEU A 381 7.98 -34.19 15.67
CA LEU A 381 9.02 -33.75 14.75
C LEU A 381 8.85 -32.27 14.44
N ARG A 382 9.95 -31.60 14.09
CA ARG A 382 9.96 -30.22 13.59
C ARG A 382 11.32 -29.94 12.99
N GLU A 383 11.42 -29.23 11.87
CA GLU A 383 12.69 -28.68 11.39
C GLU A 383 13.49 -28.03 12.54
N LEU A 384 14.80 -28.23 12.55
CA LEU A 384 15.67 -27.38 13.37
C LEU A 384 15.76 -26.03 12.68
N VAL A 385 15.44 -24.97 13.42
CA VAL A 385 15.33 -23.63 12.87
C VAL A 385 16.24 -22.66 13.59
N PHE A 386 16.75 -21.67 12.88
CA PHE A 386 17.49 -20.54 13.45
C PHE A 386 16.92 -19.24 12.90
N ASP A 387 16.92 -18.19 13.72
CA ASP A 387 16.52 -16.84 13.35
C ASP A 387 17.65 -15.87 13.69
N ILE A 388 17.97 -15.01 12.74
CA ILE A 388 19.04 -14.02 12.81
C ILE A 388 18.44 -12.70 12.37
N ASP A 389 18.26 -11.77 13.32
CA ASP A 389 17.73 -10.43 13.06
C ASP A 389 18.86 -9.38 13.16
N MET A 390 18.87 -8.46 12.21
CA MET A 390 19.83 -7.35 12.20
C MET A 390 19.77 -6.44 13.43
N THR A 391 18.66 -6.39 14.18
CA THR A 391 18.62 -5.60 15.43
C THR A 391 19.62 -6.06 16.45
N ASP A 392 19.97 -7.34 16.45
CA ASP A 392 20.97 -7.84 17.38
C ASP A 392 22.35 -7.23 17.09
N TYR A 393 22.55 -6.64 15.91
CA TYR A 393 23.79 -5.99 15.46
C TYR A 393 23.76 -4.45 15.62
N ASP A 394 22.72 -3.86 16.20
CA ASP A 394 22.56 -2.40 16.32
C ASP A 394 23.75 -1.70 17.01
N SER A 395 24.42 -2.39 17.94
CA SER A 395 25.59 -1.83 18.63
C SER A 395 26.86 -1.72 17.77
N ILE A 396 26.90 -2.40 16.63
CA ILE A 396 28.11 -2.54 15.80
C ILE A 396 27.86 -2.26 14.31
N ARG A 397 26.66 -1.79 13.95
CA ARG A 397 26.35 -1.29 12.60
C ARG A 397 26.09 0.20 12.65
N THR A 398 26.63 0.93 11.70
CA THR A 398 26.56 2.40 11.62
C THR A 398 25.74 2.88 10.43
N CYS A 399 25.49 2.01 9.44
CA CYS A 399 24.80 2.39 8.21
C CYS A 399 23.27 2.45 8.35
N CYS A 400 22.70 1.78 9.36
CA CYS A 400 21.26 1.68 9.62
C CYS A 400 21.03 1.49 11.12
N SER A 401 19.82 1.74 11.60
CA SER A 401 19.41 1.44 12.98
C SER A 401 18.03 0.78 13.04
N GLY A 402 17.77 0.04 14.12
CA GLY A 402 16.49 -0.59 14.41
C GLY A 402 15.96 -1.42 13.23
N ALA A 403 14.97 -0.88 12.52
CA ALA A 403 14.29 -1.61 11.46
C ALA A 403 14.86 -1.43 10.05
N GLY A 404 15.80 -0.51 9.87
CA GLY A 404 16.48 -0.28 8.60
C GLY A 404 17.42 -1.43 8.24
N ILE A 405 17.62 -1.64 6.94
CA ILE A 405 18.60 -2.58 6.39
C ILE A 405 19.10 -2.06 5.05
N CYS A 406 20.35 -2.32 4.72
CA CYS A 406 20.92 -2.11 3.40
C CYS A 406 22.00 -3.15 3.09
N LYS A 407 22.53 -3.12 1.87
CA LYS A 407 23.62 -4.01 1.44
C LYS A 407 24.88 -3.95 2.32
N ARG A 408 25.15 -2.83 3.00
CA ARG A 408 26.32 -2.70 3.90
C ARG A 408 26.17 -3.55 5.15
N CYS A 409 25.05 -3.45 5.88
CA CYS A 409 24.84 -4.26 7.08
C CYS A 409 24.45 -5.71 6.75
N TRP A 410 23.95 -6.01 5.55
CA TRP A 410 23.72 -7.40 5.13
C TRP A 410 24.98 -8.28 5.23
N GLY A 411 26.18 -7.70 5.16
CA GLY A 411 27.43 -8.42 5.42
C GLY A 411 27.47 -9.16 6.77
N PHE A 412 26.76 -8.67 7.81
CA PHE A 412 26.63 -9.40 9.07
C PHE A 412 25.81 -10.69 8.92
N ILE A 413 24.72 -10.63 8.16
CA ILE A 413 23.88 -11.81 7.88
C ILE A 413 24.64 -12.80 7.00
N ALA A 414 25.33 -12.33 5.96
CA ALA A 414 26.16 -13.18 5.12
C ALA A 414 27.25 -13.90 5.94
N ALA A 415 27.95 -13.17 6.82
CA ALA A 415 28.92 -13.75 7.74
C ALA A 415 28.30 -14.83 8.63
N ALA A 416 27.11 -14.54 9.18
CA ALA A 416 26.39 -15.47 10.03
C ALA A 416 25.96 -16.75 9.29
N VAL A 417 25.48 -16.61 8.05
CA VAL A 417 25.12 -17.72 7.17
C VAL A 417 26.33 -18.62 6.92
N HIS A 418 27.47 -18.06 6.50
CA HIS A 418 28.68 -18.85 6.22
C HIS A 418 29.19 -19.59 7.46
N VAL A 419 29.21 -18.94 8.61
CA VAL A 419 29.66 -19.57 9.87
C VAL A 419 28.72 -20.70 10.29
N LEU A 420 27.41 -20.46 10.28
CA LEU A 420 26.44 -21.46 10.74
C LEU A 420 26.28 -22.61 9.76
N ASP A 421 26.22 -22.33 8.46
CA ASP A 421 26.08 -23.36 7.42
C ASP A 421 27.29 -24.31 7.46
N ASN A 422 28.51 -23.78 7.57
CA ASN A 422 29.72 -24.58 7.73
C ASN A 422 29.70 -25.41 9.02
N ALA A 423 29.39 -24.81 10.18
CA ALA A 423 29.35 -25.54 11.45
C ALA A 423 28.32 -26.67 11.45
N LEU A 424 27.12 -26.42 10.91
CA LEU A 424 26.04 -27.41 10.84
C LEU A 424 26.35 -28.56 9.88
N ARG A 425 27.06 -28.30 8.78
CA ARG A 425 27.49 -29.34 7.84
C ARG A 425 28.66 -30.16 8.38
N GLU A 426 29.71 -29.49 8.83
CA GLU A 426 30.96 -30.17 9.19
C GLU A 426 30.90 -30.87 10.56
N GLU A 427 30.20 -30.29 11.54
CA GLU A 427 30.15 -30.86 12.90
C GLU A 427 28.93 -31.75 13.13
N PHE A 428 27.79 -31.39 12.54
CA PHE A 428 26.53 -32.10 12.75
C PHE A 428 26.12 -32.96 11.57
N GLY A 429 26.79 -32.85 10.41
CA GLY A 429 26.53 -33.67 9.24
C GLY A 429 25.18 -33.38 8.56
N TYR A 430 24.59 -32.22 8.80
CA TYR A 430 23.30 -31.86 8.20
C TYR A 430 23.48 -31.43 6.74
N GLU A 431 22.65 -31.96 5.85
CA GLU A 431 22.77 -31.71 4.42
C GLU A 431 21.67 -30.77 3.90
N ASN A 432 20.49 -30.81 4.51
CA ASN A 432 19.25 -30.24 3.98
C ASN A 432 18.90 -28.92 4.66
N LEU A 433 19.78 -27.93 4.47
CA LEU A 433 19.65 -26.56 4.98
C LEU A 433 18.92 -25.68 3.96
N LEU A 434 17.92 -24.93 4.40
CA LEU A 434 17.15 -23.96 3.62
C LEU A 434 17.19 -22.60 4.30
N TRP A 435 17.99 -21.69 3.75
CA TRP A 435 18.06 -20.30 4.19
C TRP A 435 16.98 -19.47 3.50
N VAL A 436 16.29 -18.62 4.25
CA VAL A 436 15.12 -17.86 3.79
C VAL A 436 15.16 -16.44 4.32
N TYR A 437 15.16 -15.46 3.43
CA TYR A 437 15.05 -14.06 3.82
C TYR A 437 13.73 -13.82 4.57
N SER A 438 13.78 -13.12 5.71
CA SER A 438 12.63 -12.85 6.58
C SER A 438 11.56 -11.90 5.99
N GLY A 439 11.87 -11.29 4.83
CA GLY A 439 11.08 -10.25 4.17
C GLY A 439 11.36 -8.82 4.65
N ARG A 440 12.22 -8.65 5.67
CA ARG A 440 12.59 -7.32 6.16
C ARG A 440 14.07 -7.16 6.43
N ARG A 441 14.59 -7.77 7.50
CA ARG A 441 15.93 -7.44 8.01
C ARG A 441 16.72 -8.61 8.58
N GLY A 442 16.14 -9.80 8.60
CA GLY A 442 16.81 -11.01 9.06
C GLY A 442 16.75 -12.15 8.03
N ILE A 443 17.28 -13.29 8.43
CA ILE A 443 17.23 -14.54 7.68
C ILE A 443 16.86 -15.69 8.62
N HIS A 444 16.09 -16.64 8.12
CA HIS A 444 15.76 -17.87 8.81
C HIS A 444 16.50 -19.04 8.19
N LEU A 445 16.91 -20.02 9.01
CA LEU A 445 17.36 -21.32 8.54
C LEU A 445 16.33 -22.39 8.91
N TRP A 446 16.07 -23.31 7.99
CA TRP A 446 15.29 -24.52 8.23
C TRP A 446 16.13 -25.75 7.85
N ILE A 447 16.22 -26.72 8.77
CA ILE A 447 16.97 -27.96 8.57
C ILE A 447 16.01 -29.14 8.57
N SER A 448 15.90 -29.78 7.41
CA SER A 448 14.91 -30.84 7.12
C SER A 448 15.49 -32.26 7.22
N ASP A 449 16.74 -32.42 7.65
CA ASP A 449 17.33 -33.73 7.96
C ASP A 449 16.51 -34.45 9.04
N LYS A 450 16.29 -35.77 8.89
CA LYS A 450 15.43 -36.54 9.80
C LYS A 450 15.89 -36.46 11.26
N ASP A 451 17.19 -36.57 11.48
CA ASP A 451 17.77 -36.54 12.82
C ASP A 451 17.70 -35.15 13.43
N ALA A 452 17.87 -34.08 12.63
CA ALA A 452 17.63 -32.71 13.05
C ALA A 452 16.14 -32.51 13.45
N MET A 453 15.23 -33.06 12.65
CA MET A 453 13.80 -32.97 12.92
C MET A 453 13.37 -33.70 14.19
N ALA A 454 14.05 -34.80 14.51
CA ALA A 454 13.78 -35.65 15.66
C ALA A 454 14.36 -35.14 16.98
N LEU A 455 15.23 -34.11 16.96
CA LEU A 455 15.86 -33.57 18.17
C LEU A 455 14.81 -33.16 19.22
N THR A 456 15.01 -33.67 20.43
CA THR A 456 14.27 -33.24 21.63
C THR A 456 14.64 -31.80 22.01
N ASP A 457 13.78 -31.13 22.79
CA ASP A 457 14.05 -29.78 23.30
C ASP A 457 15.37 -29.70 24.09
N GLN A 458 15.75 -30.75 24.82
CA GLN A 458 17.04 -30.80 25.52
C GLN A 458 18.22 -30.85 24.55
N GLN A 459 18.14 -31.66 23.50
CA GLN A 459 19.19 -31.75 22.49
C GLN A 459 19.29 -30.45 21.67
N ARG A 460 18.16 -29.82 21.34
CA ARG A 460 18.13 -28.50 20.70
C ARG A 460 18.80 -27.44 21.56
N LYS A 461 18.48 -27.39 22.85
CA LYS A 461 19.14 -26.48 23.81
C LYS A 461 20.66 -26.69 23.86
N ALA A 462 21.12 -27.95 23.87
CA ALA A 462 22.54 -28.26 23.87
C ALA A 462 23.23 -27.82 22.57
N LEU A 463 22.63 -28.12 21.42
CA LEU A 463 23.15 -27.74 20.10
C LEU A 463 23.19 -26.21 19.92
N VAL A 464 22.10 -25.52 20.25
CA VAL A 464 22.04 -24.05 20.17
C VAL A 464 23.03 -23.42 21.14
N GLY A 465 23.17 -23.98 22.35
CA GLY A 465 24.18 -23.55 23.31
C GLY A 465 25.62 -23.74 22.81
N TRP A 466 25.88 -24.80 22.04
CA TRP A 466 27.17 -25.02 21.39
C TRP A 466 27.49 -23.96 20.32
N LEU A 467 26.50 -23.57 19.52
CA LEU A 467 26.65 -22.57 18.45
C LEU A 467 26.59 -21.11 18.98
N THR A 468 26.11 -20.88 20.20
CA THR A 468 25.97 -19.54 20.75
C THR A 468 27.28 -19.08 21.40
N VAL A 469 28.02 -18.24 20.70
CA VAL A 469 29.25 -17.61 21.21
C VAL A 469 28.97 -16.22 21.80
N ILE A 470 28.06 -15.49 21.19
CA ILE A 470 27.62 -14.15 21.62
C ILE A 470 26.14 -14.24 21.98
N HIS A 471 25.80 -13.86 23.20
CA HIS A 471 24.41 -13.70 23.61
C HIS A 471 23.90 -12.33 23.14
N GLY A 472 22.78 -12.29 22.42
CA GLY A 472 22.16 -11.04 21.96
C GLY A 472 21.84 -10.11 23.14
N GLY A 473 22.18 -8.83 23.00
CA GLY A 473 22.06 -7.82 24.06
C GLY A 473 23.28 -6.89 24.13
N SER A 474 23.17 -5.81 24.91
CA SER A 474 24.14 -4.71 25.05
C SER A 474 25.46 -5.09 25.75
N GLU A 475 26.01 -6.28 25.50
CA GLU A 475 27.31 -6.74 25.99
C GLU A 475 28.40 -6.60 24.92
N SER A 476 28.37 -5.51 24.17
CA SER A 476 29.56 -5.08 23.43
C SER A 476 30.64 -4.73 24.48
N GLY A 477 31.87 -5.20 24.28
CA GLY A 477 33.03 -4.86 25.13
C GLY A 477 33.41 -5.82 26.27
N LYS A 478 32.63 -6.87 26.56
CA LYS A 478 33.07 -7.89 27.54
C LYS A 478 34.02 -8.90 26.90
N LYS A 479 35.04 -9.31 27.65
CA LYS A 479 36.02 -10.33 27.24
C LYS A 479 35.30 -11.66 26.92
N LEU A 480 35.41 -12.13 25.68
CA LEU A 480 34.86 -13.42 25.27
C LEU A 480 35.60 -14.56 25.98
N ASN A 481 34.90 -15.30 26.84
CA ASN A 481 35.47 -16.45 27.55
C ASN A 481 35.24 -17.76 26.76
N VAL A 482 35.80 -17.83 25.56
CA VAL A 482 35.51 -18.87 24.56
C VAL A 482 36.66 -19.86 24.33
N ARG A 483 37.78 -19.66 25.04
CA ARG A 483 38.97 -20.51 24.97
C ARG A 483 39.01 -21.50 26.12
N SER A 484 39.58 -22.67 25.85
CA SER A 484 39.88 -23.66 26.88
C SER A 484 40.98 -23.18 27.83
N ARG A 485 41.23 -23.91 28.92
CA ARG A 485 42.31 -23.62 29.88
C ARG A 485 43.70 -23.56 29.23
N ASP A 486 43.88 -24.23 28.10
CA ASP A 486 45.13 -24.26 27.35
C ASP A 486 45.25 -23.10 26.33
N GLY A 487 44.27 -22.19 26.33
CA GLY A 487 44.23 -21.00 25.48
C GLY A 487 43.86 -21.28 24.02
N LYS A 488 43.25 -22.43 23.71
CA LYS A 488 42.84 -22.82 22.36
C LYS A 488 41.33 -22.65 22.16
N LEU A 489 40.94 -22.28 20.94
CA LEU A 489 39.56 -22.31 20.49
C LEU A 489 39.12 -23.74 20.18
N ALA A 490 37.82 -24.01 20.30
CA ALA A 490 37.24 -25.21 19.71
C ALA A 490 37.48 -25.19 18.18
N PRO A 491 37.69 -26.35 17.52
CA PRO A 491 37.99 -26.39 16.08
C PRO A 491 36.98 -25.62 15.22
N SER A 492 35.70 -25.72 15.55
CA SER A 492 34.61 -24.99 14.87
C SER A 492 34.72 -23.49 14.98
N LEU A 493 35.01 -23.00 16.19
CA LEU A 493 35.21 -21.58 16.44
C LEU A 493 36.51 -21.07 15.81
N GLN A 494 37.53 -21.93 15.69
CA GLN A 494 38.75 -21.61 14.94
C GLN A 494 38.44 -21.47 13.44
N SER A 495 37.72 -22.40 12.83
CA SER A 495 37.30 -22.31 11.42
C SER A 495 36.43 -21.07 11.16
N ALA A 496 35.51 -20.76 12.07
CA ALA A 496 34.73 -19.54 12.01
C ALA A 496 35.63 -18.30 12.07
N LEU A 497 36.55 -18.23 13.04
CA LEU A 497 37.49 -17.12 13.16
C LEU A 497 38.36 -16.93 11.91
N ASP A 498 38.84 -18.03 11.30
CA ASP A 498 39.69 -17.96 10.10
C ASP A 498 38.93 -17.36 8.91
N TYR A 499 37.66 -17.71 8.72
CA TYR A 499 36.79 -17.05 7.74
C TYR A 499 36.51 -15.59 8.12
N LEU A 500 36.11 -15.34 9.36
CA LEU A 500 35.72 -14.00 9.84
C LEU A 500 36.88 -12.99 9.77
N LYS A 501 38.13 -13.44 9.93
CA LYS A 501 39.34 -12.64 9.69
C LYS A 501 39.40 -12.06 8.27
N THR A 502 38.93 -12.80 7.27
CA THR A 502 38.98 -12.37 5.86
C THR A 502 38.00 -11.25 5.55
N ILE A 503 36.85 -11.22 6.22
CA ILE A 503 35.80 -10.22 5.99
C ILE A 503 35.85 -9.03 6.95
N PHE A 504 36.55 -9.15 8.09
CA PHE A 504 36.57 -8.12 9.13
C PHE A 504 37.03 -6.75 8.61
N GLY A 505 38.06 -6.73 7.76
CA GLY A 505 38.58 -5.49 7.18
C GLY A 505 37.53 -4.75 6.36
N GLU A 506 36.89 -5.44 5.42
CA GLU A 506 35.86 -4.85 4.57
C GLU A 506 34.59 -4.50 5.36
N LEU A 507 34.11 -5.42 6.20
CA LEU A 507 32.83 -5.25 6.90
C LEU A 507 32.94 -4.23 8.04
N ILE A 508 33.85 -4.42 8.98
CA ILE A 508 33.93 -3.62 10.22
C ILE A 508 34.70 -2.32 9.99
N LEU A 509 35.86 -2.41 9.33
CA LEU A 509 36.76 -1.26 9.24
C LEU A 509 36.37 -0.29 8.12
N GLN A 510 35.91 -0.80 6.97
CA GLN A 510 35.56 0.02 5.81
C GLN A 510 34.06 0.32 5.74
N LYS A 511 33.22 -0.73 5.60
CA LYS A 511 31.79 -0.56 5.36
C LYS A 511 31.06 0.00 6.55
N GLN A 512 31.36 -0.44 7.77
CA GLN A 512 30.74 0.08 8.99
C GLN A 512 31.58 1.18 9.65
N ASN A 513 32.90 1.18 9.47
CA ASN A 513 33.80 2.16 10.09
C ASN A 513 33.54 2.30 11.61
N CYS A 514 33.37 1.18 12.31
CA CYS A 514 32.85 1.12 13.68
C CYS A 514 33.68 1.88 14.73
N PHE A 515 34.94 2.18 14.44
CA PHE A 515 35.89 2.80 15.39
C PHE A 515 36.20 4.25 15.05
N GLU A 516 35.52 4.84 14.07
CA GLU A 516 35.74 6.26 13.72
C GLU A 516 35.30 7.18 14.86
N SER A 517 34.11 6.97 15.43
CA SER A 517 33.57 7.78 16.51
C SER A 517 34.27 7.54 17.84
N ASP A 518 34.12 8.51 18.75
CA ASP A 518 34.68 8.47 20.10
C ASP A 518 34.12 7.26 20.86
N GLU A 519 32.81 7.07 20.83
CA GLU A 519 32.16 5.92 21.47
C GLU A 519 32.64 4.59 20.88
N GLY A 520 32.87 4.55 19.57
CA GLY A 520 33.28 3.35 18.85
C GLY A 520 34.69 2.88 19.23
N TYR A 521 35.66 3.80 19.26
CA TYR A 521 37.02 3.42 19.67
C TYR A 521 37.13 3.22 21.19
N GLU A 522 36.36 3.94 22.01
CA GLU A 522 36.32 3.70 23.45
C GLU A 522 35.83 2.28 23.77
N GLU A 523 34.80 1.81 23.06
CA GLU A 523 34.30 0.44 23.18
C GLU A 523 35.34 -0.60 22.75
N LEU A 524 36.08 -0.32 21.68
CA LEU A 524 37.21 -1.15 21.23
C LEU A 524 38.31 -1.24 22.30
N LEU A 525 38.66 -0.12 22.96
CA LEU A 525 39.71 -0.09 23.98
C LEU A 525 39.38 -0.94 25.21
N LYS A 526 38.10 -1.09 25.58
CA LYS A 526 37.66 -1.96 26.69
C LYS A 526 38.04 -3.42 26.50
N ALA A 527 38.20 -3.87 25.25
CA ALA A 527 38.60 -5.24 24.94
C ALA A 527 40.12 -5.47 25.04
N ILE A 528 40.92 -4.42 25.24
CA ILE A 528 42.39 -4.49 25.27
C ILE A 528 42.89 -4.72 26.71
N PRO A 529 43.65 -5.79 26.99
CA PRO A 529 44.07 -6.13 28.35
C PRO A 529 45.21 -5.29 28.92
N ASP A 530 46.03 -4.62 28.08
CA ASP A 530 47.18 -3.81 28.54
C ASP A 530 46.81 -2.32 28.65
N ALA A 531 46.71 -1.84 29.90
CA ALA A 531 46.40 -0.44 30.20
C ALA A 531 47.40 0.57 29.61
N LYS A 532 48.69 0.23 29.51
CA LYS A 532 49.69 1.12 28.90
C LYS A 532 49.49 1.26 27.40
N VAL A 533 49.05 0.18 26.76
CA VAL A 533 48.69 0.20 25.33
C VAL A 533 47.42 1.02 25.13
N VAL A 534 46.42 0.85 26.00
CA VAL A 534 45.19 1.66 25.99
C VAL A 534 45.50 3.15 26.12
N ASP A 535 46.22 3.58 27.16
CA ASP A 535 46.56 4.99 27.39
C ASP A 535 47.27 5.62 26.19
N ARG A 536 48.23 4.89 25.60
CA ARG A 536 48.99 5.34 24.43
C ARG A 536 48.11 5.48 23.19
N LEU A 537 47.23 4.52 22.94
CA LEU A 537 46.33 4.54 21.78
C LEU A 537 45.25 5.61 21.93
N GLN A 538 44.66 5.72 23.12
CA GLN A 538 43.69 6.75 23.45
C GLN A 538 44.27 8.14 23.23
N THR A 539 45.43 8.45 23.82
CA THR A 539 46.13 9.73 23.62
C THR A 539 46.38 10.01 22.12
N LYS A 540 46.77 8.97 21.36
CA LYS A 540 47.05 9.09 19.92
C LYS A 540 45.79 9.37 19.10
N TRP A 541 44.65 8.76 19.47
CA TRP A 541 43.40 8.89 18.73
C TRP A 541 42.65 10.18 19.10
N GLU A 542 42.69 10.60 20.37
CA GLU A 542 42.18 11.90 20.82
C GLU A 542 42.92 13.07 20.15
N ALA A 543 44.24 12.94 19.93
CA ALA A 543 45.04 13.93 19.21
C ALA A 543 44.69 14.04 17.71
N ASN A 544 44.00 13.06 17.13
CA ASN A 544 43.55 13.08 15.75
C ASN A 544 42.21 12.34 15.59
N PRO A 545 41.08 13.00 15.87
CA PRO A 545 39.76 12.35 15.90
C PRO A 545 39.32 11.79 14.54
N GLN A 546 39.81 12.36 13.43
CA GLN A 546 39.43 11.97 12.06
C GLN A 546 40.10 10.67 11.57
N ARG A 547 40.72 9.90 12.46
CA ARG A 547 41.35 8.62 12.10
C ARG A 547 40.28 7.57 11.79
N SER A 548 40.36 7.01 10.59
CA SER A 548 39.52 5.89 10.17
C SER A 548 39.71 4.64 11.06
N SER A 549 38.71 3.77 11.06
CA SER A 549 38.79 2.48 11.76
C SER A 549 39.97 1.63 11.29
N GLU A 550 40.29 1.63 10.00
CA GLU A 550 41.47 0.93 9.46
C GLU A 550 42.77 1.46 10.06
N SER A 551 42.90 2.78 10.21
CA SER A 551 44.08 3.41 10.78
C SER A 551 44.25 3.05 12.26
N LYS A 552 43.16 3.06 13.02
CA LYS A 552 43.12 2.68 14.44
C LYS A 552 43.41 1.17 14.61
N TRP A 553 42.85 0.31 13.76
CA TRP A 553 43.15 -1.12 13.74
C TRP A 553 44.62 -1.42 13.40
N SER A 554 45.20 -0.68 12.45
CA SER A 554 46.62 -0.77 12.10
C SER A 554 47.54 -0.38 13.26
N ASP A 555 47.14 0.60 14.08
CA ASP A 555 47.85 0.96 15.31
C ASP A 555 47.85 -0.18 16.33
N LEU A 556 46.71 -0.87 16.49
CA LEU A 556 46.56 -2.04 17.35
C LEU A 556 47.41 -3.22 16.88
N LEU A 557 47.41 -3.53 15.58
CA LEU A 557 48.24 -4.59 15.02
C LEU A 557 49.74 -4.36 15.26
N ARG A 558 50.20 -3.10 15.15
CA ARG A 558 51.57 -2.72 15.49
C ARG A 558 51.88 -2.89 16.98
N ALA A 559 50.92 -2.60 17.86
CA ALA A 559 51.08 -2.79 19.29
C ALA A 559 51.14 -4.28 19.66
N ALA A 560 50.41 -5.13 18.94
CA ALA A 560 50.27 -6.56 19.22
C ALA A 560 51.40 -7.45 18.67
N SER A 561 52.28 -6.93 17.80
CA SER A 561 53.19 -7.73 16.94
C SER A 561 54.12 -8.72 17.67
N SER A 562 54.30 -8.57 18.98
CA SER A 562 55.13 -9.45 19.82
C SER A 562 54.43 -9.93 21.09
N GLU A 563 53.14 -9.61 21.30
CA GLU A 563 52.45 -9.88 22.56
C GLU A 563 51.26 -10.83 22.36
N ARG A 564 51.39 -12.05 22.88
CA ARG A 564 50.39 -13.11 22.72
C ARG A 564 49.02 -12.74 23.32
N SER A 565 48.99 -12.02 24.45
CA SER A 565 47.76 -11.53 25.09
C SER A 565 46.99 -10.58 24.19
N LEU A 566 47.69 -9.67 23.48
CA LEU A 566 47.07 -8.75 22.54
C LEU A 566 46.59 -9.47 21.29
N MET A 567 47.35 -10.44 20.76
CA MET A 567 46.90 -11.23 19.61
C MET A 567 45.60 -11.99 19.91
N ILE A 568 45.46 -12.57 21.11
CA ILE A 568 44.20 -13.20 21.54
C ILE A 568 43.07 -12.18 21.63
N ALA A 569 43.34 -10.99 22.17
CA ALA A 569 42.32 -9.92 22.26
C ALA A 569 41.84 -9.48 20.87
N LEU A 570 42.72 -9.39 19.87
CA LEU A 570 42.33 -9.06 18.50
C LEU A 570 41.43 -10.14 17.88
N GLU A 571 41.70 -11.42 18.14
CA GLU A 571 40.82 -12.51 17.72
C GLU A 571 39.45 -12.46 18.39
N ASP A 572 39.41 -12.13 19.69
CA ASP A 572 38.16 -11.96 20.43
C ASP A 572 37.37 -10.75 19.93
N ILE A 573 38.03 -9.66 19.54
CA ILE A 573 37.38 -8.51 18.91
C ILE A 573 36.78 -8.91 17.57
N ILE A 574 37.50 -9.65 16.73
CA ILE A 574 36.96 -10.14 15.44
C ILE A 574 35.69 -10.95 15.70
N LEU A 575 35.73 -11.93 16.60
CA LEU A 575 34.54 -12.72 16.94
C LEU A 575 33.40 -11.83 17.44
N SER A 576 33.67 -10.92 18.39
CA SER A 576 32.65 -10.05 19.01
C SER A 576 31.88 -9.19 17.98
N TYR A 577 32.59 -8.76 16.93
CA TYR A 577 32.04 -7.87 15.91
C TYR A 577 31.45 -8.62 14.71
N THR A 578 31.82 -9.86 14.43
CA THR A 578 31.38 -10.53 13.18
C THR A 578 30.73 -11.90 13.36
N TYR A 579 30.80 -12.50 14.55
CA TYR A 579 30.19 -13.81 14.79
C TYR A 579 28.64 -13.72 14.80
N PRO A 580 27.91 -14.78 14.36
CA PRO A 580 26.45 -14.86 14.44
C PRO A 580 25.86 -14.48 15.81
N ARG A 581 24.80 -13.66 15.79
CA ARG A 581 23.95 -13.38 16.95
C ARG A 581 22.63 -14.11 16.73
N LEU A 582 22.36 -15.13 17.55
CA LEU A 582 21.23 -16.04 17.38
C LEU A 582 20.07 -15.65 18.30
N ASP A 583 18.84 -15.57 17.78
CA ASP A 583 17.65 -15.66 18.63
C ASP A 583 17.44 -17.12 19.06
N ALA A 584 18.07 -17.45 20.18
CA ALA A 584 18.15 -18.82 20.67
C ALA A 584 16.77 -19.39 21.07
N GLU A 585 15.76 -18.56 21.38
CA GLU A 585 14.45 -19.07 21.82
C GLU A 585 13.67 -19.75 20.68
N VAL A 586 13.85 -19.28 19.45
CA VAL A 586 13.22 -19.87 18.24
C VAL A 586 13.71 -21.30 18.01
N SER A 587 14.97 -21.59 18.37
CA SER A 587 15.64 -22.86 18.10
C SER A 587 15.47 -23.91 19.21
N LYS A 588 15.21 -23.50 20.46
CA LYS A 588 15.23 -24.38 21.65
C LYS A 588 14.04 -25.32 21.77
N HIS A 589 12.89 -24.95 21.22
CA HIS A 589 11.62 -25.63 21.51
C HIS A 589 10.90 -26.14 20.26
N ARG A 590 10.48 -27.41 20.26
CA ARG A 590 9.79 -27.99 19.09
C ARG A 590 8.42 -27.36 18.80
N ASN A 591 7.76 -26.77 19.79
CA ASN A 591 6.42 -26.18 19.66
C ASN A 591 6.41 -24.72 19.17
N HIS A 592 7.57 -24.14 18.86
CA HIS A 592 7.69 -22.77 18.37
C HIS A 592 6.92 -22.59 17.04
N LEU A 593 6.77 -21.40 16.50
CA LEU A 593 6.14 -21.18 15.18
C LEU A 593 7.00 -20.19 14.44
N LEU A 594 7.36 -20.49 13.19
CA LEU A 594 8.22 -19.62 12.41
C LEU A 594 7.60 -19.32 11.05
N LYS A 595 7.76 -18.09 10.58
CA LYS A 595 7.13 -17.58 9.36
C LYS A 595 7.45 -18.46 8.15
N ALA A 596 6.42 -18.83 7.40
CA ALA A 596 6.58 -19.67 6.22
C ALA A 596 7.40 -18.97 5.12
N PRO A 597 8.23 -19.71 4.36
CA PRO A 597 8.84 -19.19 3.13
C PRO A 597 7.77 -18.68 2.17
N PHE A 598 8.11 -17.68 1.36
CA PHE A 598 7.24 -16.97 0.42
C PHE A 598 6.08 -16.17 1.04
N CYS A 599 5.97 -16.07 2.37
CA CYS A 599 5.07 -15.07 2.96
C CYS A 599 5.46 -13.65 2.54
N VAL A 600 4.48 -12.75 2.44
CA VAL A 600 4.72 -11.33 2.23
C VAL A 600 4.92 -10.66 3.58
N HIS A 601 5.96 -9.83 3.70
CA HIS A 601 6.15 -9.06 4.92
C HIS A 601 5.24 -7.82 4.90
N PRO A 602 4.34 -7.64 5.89
CA PRO A 602 3.23 -6.67 5.80
C PRO A 602 3.70 -5.22 5.67
N LYS A 603 4.82 -4.86 6.31
CA LYS A 603 5.36 -3.48 6.26
C LYS A 603 6.19 -3.16 5.03
N THR A 604 6.78 -4.15 4.38
CA THR A 604 7.75 -3.93 3.28
C THR A 604 7.19 -4.39 1.94
N GLY A 605 6.11 -5.18 1.93
CA GLY A 605 5.59 -5.83 0.73
C GLY A 605 6.52 -6.90 0.15
N ARG A 606 7.74 -7.09 0.68
CA ARG A 606 8.74 -8.03 0.14
C ARG A 606 8.36 -9.46 0.44
N VAL A 607 8.63 -10.35 -0.51
CA VAL A 607 8.42 -11.79 -0.37
C VAL A 607 9.59 -12.43 0.41
N CYS A 608 9.27 -13.35 1.31
CA CYS A 608 10.26 -14.10 2.11
C CYS A 608 10.93 -15.19 1.25
N VAL A 609 11.87 -14.82 0.40
CA VAL A 609 12.45 -15.71 -0.62
C VAL A 609 13.57 -16.61 -0.06
N PRO A 610 13.68 -17.88 -0.51
CA PRO A 610 14.81 -18.74 -0.20
C PRO A 610 16.10 -18.24 -0.89
N LEU A 611 17.24 -18.43 -0.23
CA LEU A 611 18.54 -17.94 -0.68
C LEU A 611 19.58 -19.06 -0.76
N ASP A 612 20.45 -18.96 -1.75
CA ASP A 612 21.62 -19.83 -1.89
C ASP A 612 22.81 -19.24 -1.13
N VAL A 613 23.52 -20.09 -0.39
CA VAL A 613 24.73 -19.74 0.35
C VAL A 613 25.81 -19.20 -0.60
N GLU A 614 25.93 -19.75 -1.81
CA GLU A 614 26.89 -19.27 -2.83
C GLU A 614 26.60 -17.84 -3.33
N SER A 615 25.37 -17.35 -3.09
CA SER A 615 24.91 -16.03 -3.53
C SER A 615 24.78 -15.03 -2.37
N ILE A 616 24.96 -15.47 -1.12
CA ILE A 616 24.56 -14.70 0.06
C ILE A 616 25.30 -13.36 0.19
N ASP A 617 26.58 -13.31 -0.19
CA ASP A 617 27.40 -12.09 -0.14
C ASP A 617 26.98 -11.04 -1.18
N ARG A 618 26.36 -11.48 -2.27
CA ARG A 618 25.89 -10.63 -3.37
C ARG A 618 24.42 -10.25 -3.23
N PHE A 619 23.69 -10.91 -2.33
CA PHE A 619 22.27 -10.67 -2.12
C PHE A 619 22.03 -9.23 -1.68
N ASP A 620 21.03 -8.61 -2.29
CA ASP A 620 20.58 -7.26 -1.96
C ASP A 620 19.17 -7.35 -1.34
N PRO A 621 19.02 -7.13 -0.02
CA PRO A 621 17.71 -7.20 0.63
C PRO A 621 16.75 -6.09 0.16
N GLU A 622 17.26 -5.03 -0.47
CA GLU A 622 16.47 -3.93 -1.02
C GLU A 622 15.90 -4.28 -2.40
N GLY A 623 16.59 -5.12 -3.18
CA GLY A 623 16.19 -5.58 -4.51
C GLY A 623 15.26 -6.80 -4.53
N VAL A 624 14.81 -7.28 -3.36
CA VAL A 624 13.87 -8.41 -3.27
C VAL A 624 12.49 -7.99 -3.80
N PRO A 625 11.85 -8.78 -4.68
CA PRO A 625 10.57 -8.40 -5.28
C PRO A 625 9.48 -8.20 -4.23
N THR A 626 8.70 -7.13 -4.43
CA THR A 626 7.50 -6.85 -3.63
C THR A 626 6.27 -7.49 -4.25
N VAL A 627 5.25 -7.74 -3.44
CA VAL A 627 3.98 -8.30 -3.91
C VAL A 627 3.33 -7.44 -4.99
N VAL A 628 3.43 -6.11 -4.88
CA VAL A 628 2.91 -5.17 -5.86
C VAL A 628 3.68 -5.27 -7.18
N GLN A 629 5.01 -5.30 -7.12
CA GLN A 629 5.86 -5.48 -8.30
C GLN A 629 5.52 -6.78 -9.05
N LEU A 630 5.38 -7.90 -8.32
CA LEU A 630 5.10 -9.20 -8.93
C LEU A 630 3.74 -9.23 -9.63
N LEU A 631 2.71 -8.60 -9.05
CA LEU A 631 1.40 -8.50 -9.69
C LEU A 631 1.45 -7.59 -10.93
N GLN A 632 2.23 -6.50 -10.90
CA GLN A 632 2.43 -5.64 -12.06
C GLN A 632 3.17 -6.35 -13.19
N GLU A 633 4.20 -7.12 -12.88
CA GLU A 633 4.92 -7.96 -13.86
C GLU A 633 3.94 -8.94 -14.52
N LEU A 634 3.07 -9.56 -13.74
CA LEU A 634 2.08 -10.50 -14.23
C LEU A 634 0.99 -9.85 -15.10
N ASP A 635 0.52 -8.65 -14.76
CA ASP A 635 -0.46 -7.89 -15.55
C ASP A 635 0.14 -7.38 -16.88
N ALA A 636 1.46 -7.17 -16.93
CA ALA A 636 2.16 -6.76 -18.15
C ALA A 636 2.33 -7.89 -19.18
N VAL A 637 2.19 -9.15 -18.76
CA VAL A 637 2.24 -10.32 -19.64
C VAL A 637 0.91 -10.38 -20.42
N LYS A 638 0.89 -9.82 -21.63
CA LYS A 638 -0.25 -9.90 -22.55
C LYS A 638 -0.52 -11.37 -22.89
N HIS A 639 -1.60 -11.95 -22.37
CA HIS A 639 -2.13 -13.21 -22.89
C HIS A 639 -2.90 -12.94 -24.19
N GLU A 640 -2.42 -13.45 -25.33
CA GLU A 640 -3.11 -13.38 -26.63
C GLU A 640 -4.39 -14.24 -26.69
N ASP A 641 -4.67 -15.06 -25.67
CA ASP A 641 -5.92 -15.79 -25.55
C ASP A 641 -6.65 -15.39 -24.26
N ALA A 642 -7.64 -14.51 -24.43
CA ALA A 642 -8.58 -14.09 -23.40
C ALA A 642 -9.55 -15.24 -23.04
N GLU A 643 -9.07 -16.20 -22.25
CA GLU A 643 -9.91 -16.90 -21.29
C GLU A 643 -9.21 -16.88 -19.93
N THR A 644 -9.87 -16.26 -18.95
CA THR A 644 -9.54 -16.24 -17.52
C THR A 644 -9.29 -17.65 -16.97
N LYS A 645 -8.08 -18.17 -17.12
CA LYS A 645 -7.60 -19.36 -16.40
C LYS A 645 -6.48 -18.93 -15.46
N GLU A 646 -6.74 -19.05 -14.17
CA GLU A 646 -5.70 -18.98 -13.13
C GLU A 646 -4.74 -20.15 -13.35
N PHE A 647 -3.48 -19.90 -13.74
CA PHE A 647 -2.49 -20.96 -13.84
C PHE A 647 -1.75 -21.10 -12.51
N HIS A 648 -1.52 -22.35 -12.08
CA HIS A 648 -0.75 -22.64 -10.86
C HIS A 648 0.73 -22.20 -10.99
N SER A 649 1.18 -21.80 -12.18
CA SER A 649 2.54 -21.42 -12.52
C SER A 649 2.70 -19.96 -12.94
N ASP A 650 1.74 -19.07 -12.64
CA ASP A 650 1.82 -17.63 -13.00
C ASP A 650 3.14 -16.97 -12.52
N TRP A 651 3.70 -17.44 -11.40
CA TRP A 651 5.01 -16.97 -10.89
C TRP A 651 6.17 -17.21 -11.87
N GLU A 652 6.06 -18.13 -12.83
CA GLU A 652 7.07 -18.39 -13.87
C GLU A 652 7.32 -17.18 -14.77
N HIS A 653 6.35 -16.27 -14.85
CA HIS A 653 6.43 -15.04 -15.65
C HIS A 653 6.83 -13.82 -14.82
N THR A 654 7.29 -14.02 -13.59
CA THR A 654 7.65 -12.93 -12.67
C THR A 654 9.07 -13.10 -12.16
N SER A 655 9.61 -12.05 -11.54
CA SER A 655 10.87 -12.04 -10.81
C SER A 655 10.86 -12.97 -9.58
N LEU A 656 9.73 -13.58 -9.23
CA LEU A 656 9.66 -14.64 -8.21
C LEU A 656 10.23 -15.98 -8.69
N LYS A 657 10.26 -16.23 -10.01
CA LYS A 657 10.63 -17.52 -10.60
C LYS A 657 11.94 -18.12 -10.08
N PRO A 658 13.08 -17.40 -10.03
CA PRO A 658 14.36 -18.00 -9.62
C PRO A 658 14.31 -18.56 -8.20
N TYR A 659 13.52 -17.94 -7.33
CA TYR A 659 13.36 -18.35 -5.94
C TYR A 659 12.46 -19.59 -5.80
N VAL A 660 11.40 -19.69 -6.61
CA VAL A 660 10.55 -20.89 -6.64
C VAL A 660 11.33 -22.08 -7.23
N ASP A 661 12.08 -21.87 -8.31
CA ASP A 661 12.95 -22.89 -8.90
C ASP A 661 13.96 -23.44 -7.88
N PHE A 662 14.55 -22.55 -7.07
CA PHE A 662 15.44 -22.95 -5.97
C PHE A 662 14.72 -23.81 -4.93
N MET A 663 13.50 -23.42 -4.53
CA MET A 663 12.68 -24.19 -3.60
C MET A 663 12.32 -25.57 -4.15
N ASP A 664 11.93 -25.66 -5.41
CA ASP A 664 11.59 -26.92 -6.06
C ASP A 664 12.80 -27.85 -6.16
N LYS A 665 13.99 -27.30 -6.46
CA LYS A 665 15.25 -28.05 -6.42
C LYS A 665 15.54 -28.58 -5.01
N HIS A 666 15.33 -27.76 -3.97
CA HIS A 666 15.50 -28.17 -2.58
C HIS A 666 14.52 -29.30 -2.19
N ALA A 667 13.23 -29.13 -2.47
CA ALA A 667 12.19 -30.12 -2.19
C ALA A 667 12.42 -31.44 -2.93
N SER A 668 12.88 -31.36 -4.19
CA SER A 668 13.18 -32.55 -5.02
C SER A 668 14.30 -33.41 -4.42
N ARG A 669 15.32 -32.80 -3.80
CA ARG A 669 16.36 -33.55 -3.08
C ARG A 669 15.80 -34.35 -1.92
N LEU A 670 14.92 -33.76 -1.11
CA LEU A 670 14.27 -34.44 0.02
C LEU A 670 13.37 -35.60 -0.44
N LEU A 671 12.65 -35.41 -1.55
CA LEU A 671 11.85 -36.46 -2.19
C LEU A 671 12.73 -37.65 -2.63
N ASP A 672 13.87 -37.37 -3.26
CA ASP A 672 14.82 -38.39 -3.72
C ASP A 672 15.46 -39.16 -2.56
N ILE A 673 15.84 -38.47 -1.49
CA ILE A 673 16.37 -39.08 -0.26
C ILE A 673 15.33 -40.07 0.30
N THR A 674 14.10 -39.61 0.50
CA THR A 674 13.01 -40.42 1.05
C THR A 674 12.70 -41.63 0.16
N ARG A 675 12.70 -41.45 -1.17
CA ARG A 675 12.51 -42.54 -2.13
C ARG A 675 13.63 -43.59 -2.04
N ARG A 676 14.89 -43.17 -1.92
CA ARG A 676 16.04 -44.08 -1.78
C ARG A 676 15.97 -44.88 -0.48
N GLU A 677 15.58 -44.26 0.62
CA GLU A 677 15.44 -44.95 1.91
C GLU A 677 14.30 -45.97 1.90
N LYS A 678 13.13 -45.64 1.32
CA LYS A 678 12.02 -46.60 1.16
C LYS A 678 12.42 -47.80 0.31
N ARG A 679 13.18 -47.57 -0.77
CA ARG A 679 13.75 -48.65 -1.59
C ARG A 679 14.70 -49.54 -0.79
N LYS A 680 15.59 -48.96 0.02
CA LYS A 680 16.48 -49.71 0.94
C LYS A 680 15.69 -50.51 2.00
N ALA A 681 14.55 -49.99 2.45
CA ALA A 681 13.68 -50.64 3.44
C ALA A 681 12.69 -51.66 2.85
N GLY A 682 12.72 -51.93 1.54
CA GLY A 682 11.83 -52.90 0.88
C GLY A 682 10.38 -52.45 0.72
N VAL A 683 10.08 -51.15 0.81
CA VAL A 683 8.73 -50.60 0.61
C VAL A 683 8.52 -50.27 -0.88
N PRO A 684 7.49 -50.80 -1.56
CA PRO A 684 7.28 -50.56 -2.99
C PRO A 684 7.02 -49.08 -3.29
N SER A 685 7.74 -48.51 -4.26
CA SER A 685 7.55 -47.12 -4.70
C SER A 685 6.39 -47.01 -5.69
N VAL A 686 5.45 -46.08 -5.45
CA VAL A 686 4.44 -45.69 -6.44
C VAL A 686 5.16 -44.88 -7.53
N GLU A 687 5.34 -45.45 -8.72
CA GLU A 687 5.89 -44.72 -9.86
C GLU A 687 4.82 -43.83 -10.50
N SER A 688 5.13 -42.55 -10.67
CA SER A 688 4.34 -41.64 -11.49
C SER A 688 4.43 -42.10 -12.95
N ARG A 689 3.30 -42.49 -13.55
CA ARG A 689 3.20 -42.57 -15.01
C ARG A 689 3.32 -41.15 -15.59
N PRO A 690 4.02 -40.94 -16.70
CA PRO A 690 4.05 -39.64 -17.36
C PRO A 690 2.68 -39.36 -17.98
N THR A 691 2.13 -38.19 -17.69
CA THR A 691 1.04 -37.54 -18.45
C THR A 691 1.49 -36.15 -18.81
#